data_AF-A0A8J1LN56-F1
#
_entry.id   AF-A0A8J1LN56-F1
#
_cell.length_a   1.000
_cell.length_b   1.000
_cell.length_c   1.000
_cell.angle_alpha   90.00
_cell.angle_beta   90.00
_cell.angle_gamma   90.00
#
_symmetry.space_group_name_H-M   'P 1'
#
loop_
_entity.id
_entity.type
_entity.pdbx_description
1 polymer ?
#
loop_
_entity_poly.entity_id
_entity_poly.type
_entity_poly.pdbx_seq_one_letter_code
_entity_poly.pdbx_strand_id
1 'polypeptide(L)'
;MATEGMILTNHDHQIRVGVLTVSDSCFRNLAEDRSGVNLKDLVQDPSLLGGTISAYKIVPDEIEDIKESLIDWCDEKELNLILTTGGTGFAPRDVTPEATREVIEREAPGMALAMLMGSLNVTPLGMLSRPVCGIRGKTLIINLPGSKKGSQECFQFILPALPHAIDLLRDAIVKVKEVHDELEDLPSPPPPLSPPPTTSPHKQTEDKGVQCEEEEEEKKDSGVASTEDSSSSHINAATIAAKIPDSIISRGVQVLPRDTASLSTTPSESPRAQATSRLSTASCPTPKARLPSCSSTYSVSEDIWIAAPSFSQLHYKLEGLKDELRRNRGCETRVQSRCSSKENILRASHSAVDITKVARRHRMSPFPLTSMDKAFITVLEMTAVLGTEIINYRDGMGRVLAQEVYAKDNLPPFPASVKDGYAVRAADGPGDRFIIGESQAGEQPTQTVMPGQVMRVTTGAPIPCGADAVVQVEDTELLRESDDGTEELEVRILVQVRPGQDIRPIGHDIKRGECVLAKGTHMGPSEIGLLATVGVTEVEVHKFPVVAVMSTGNELLNPEDDLLPGKIRDSNRSTLLATIQEHGYPTINLGIVGDNPDDLLNALNEGISRADVIITSGGVSMGEKDYLKQVLDIDLHAQIHFGRVFMKPGLPTTFATMDIDGVRKIIFALPGNPVSAVVTCNLFVVPALRKMQGILDPRPTIIKARLSCDVKLDPRPEYHRCILTWHHQEPLPWAQSTGNQMSSRLMSMRSANGLLMLPPKTEQYVELHKGEVVDVMVIGRL
;
A
#
# COMPACT_ATOMS: atom_id res chain seq x y z
N MET A 1 26.79 -48.31 34.68
CA MET A 1 27.57 -47.10 35.00
C MET A 1 26.57 -45.96 35.04
N ALA A 2 26.17 -45.53 36.24
CA ALA A 2 25.38 -44.31 36.41
C ALA A 2 26.37 -43.18 36.66
N THR A 3 26.31 -42.11 35.87
CA THR A 3 27.19 -40.94 36.03
C THR A 3 26.84 -40.19 37.30
N GLU A 4 27.86 -39.85 38.07
CA GLU A 4 27.74 -39.23 39.39
C GLU A 4 27.14 -37.83 39.28
N GLY A 5 26.11 -37.55 40.06
CA GLY A 5 25.65 -36.18 40.29
C GLY A 5 26.59 -35.49 41.27
N MET A 6 27.40 -34.54 40.79
CA MET A 6 28.16 -33.66 41.68
C MET A 6 27.19 -32.72 42.39
N ILE A 7 26.94 -33.00 43.68
CA ILE A 7 26.25 -32.07 44.57
C ILE A 7 27.25 -30.94 44.90
N LEU A 8 27.02 -29.75 44.34
CA LEU A 8 27.80 -28.55 44.63
C LEU A 8 27.70 -28.23 46.12
N THR A 9 28.83 -28.19 46.82
CA THR A 9 28.86 -27.88 48.25
C THR A 9 28.63 -26.39 48.50
N ASN A 10 28.27 -26.00 49.73
CA ASN A 10 27.88 -24.63 50.08
C ASN A 10 28.91 -23.53 49.74
N HIS A 11 30.18 -23.87 49.50
CA HIS A 11 31.21 -22.89 49.12
C HIS A 11 31.16 -22.47 47.63
N ASP A 12 30.57 -23.28 46.74
CA ASP A 12 30.51 -22.94 45.30
C ASP A 12 29.41 -21.94 44.94
N HIS A 13 28.50 -21.59 45.86
CA HIS A 13 27.27 -20.88 45.49
C HIS A 13 27.41 -19.38 45.22
N GLN A 14 28.52 -18.75 45.61
CA GLN A 14 28.67 -17.29 45.61
C GLN A 14 28.94 -16.72 44.20
N ILE A 15 28.21 -15.66 43.82
CA ILE A 15 28.36 -15.01 42.50
C ILE A 15 29.68 -14.24 42.45
N ARG A 16 30.61 -14.67 41.59
CA ARG A 16 31.89 -14.00 41.31
C ARG A 16 31.69 -12.88 40.29
N VAL A 17 31.96 -11.63 40.68
CA VAL A 17 31.73 -10.44 39.85
C VAL A 17 33.04 -9.70 39.55
N GLY A 18 33.20 -9.28 38.29
CA GLY A 18 34.24 -8.35 37.85
C GLY A 18 33.66 -6.96 37.59
N VAL A 19 34.34 -5.89 38.02
CA VAL A 19 33.96 -4.50 37.71
C VAL A 19 35.09 -3.83 36.91
N LEU A 20 34.84 -3.53 35.64
CA LEU A 20 35.80 -2.92 34.71
C LEU A 20 35.41 -1.47 34.43
N THR A 21 36.25 -0.52 34.86
CA THR A 21 36.03 0.89 34.54
C THR A 21 36.80 1.26 33.28
N VAL A 22 36.09 1.72 32.26
CA VAL A 22 36.65 2.17 30.99
C VAL A 22 36.68 3.69 31.00
N SER A 23 37.87 4.29 31.16
CA SER A 23 38.04 5.75 31.16
C SER A 23 39.51 6.14 31.08
N ASP A 24 39.87 6.88 30.02
CA ASP A 24 41.16 7.55 29.84
C ASP A 24 41.52 8.43 31.04
N SER A 25 40.55 9.17 31.59
CA SER A 25 40.78 10.08 32.71
C SER A 25 41.02 9.35 34.03
N CYS A 26 40.31 8.25 34.30
CA CYS A 26 40.55 7.45 35.51
C CYS A 26 41.88 6.68 35.39
N PHE A 27 42.15 6.10 34.22
CA PHE A 27 43.39 5.36 33.95
C PHE A 27 44.64 6.24 34.10
N ARG A 28 44.58 7.51 33.68
CA ARG A 28 45.67 8.49 33.83
C ARG A 28 45.72 9.17 35.20
N ASN A 29 44.89 8.73 36.17
CA ASN A 29 44.74 9.35 37.50
C ASN A 29 44.36 10.85 37.46
N LEU A 30 43.64 11.28 36.42
CA LEU A 30 43.11 12.64 36.26
C LEU A 30 41.70 12.81 36.84
N ALA A 31 41.01 11.69 37.11
CA ALA A 31 39.72 11.65 37.77
C ALA A 31 39.63 10.43 38.71
N GLU A 32 38.82 10.52 39.75
CA GLU A 32 38.50 9.40 40.64
C GLU A 32 37.44 8.50 40.01
N ASP A 33 37.63 7.18 40.03
CA ASP A 33 36.58 6.24 39.64
C ASP A 33 35.48 6.17 40.72
N ARG A 34 34.45 6.99 40.54
CA ARG A 34 33.26 7.02 41.40
C ARG A 34 32.19 6.01 41.00
N SER A 35 32.26 5.48 39.77
CA SER A 35 31.21 4.63 39.20
C SER A 35 31.50 3.16 39.47
N GLY A 36 32.73 2.71 39.21
CA GLY A 36 33.19 1.36 39.51
C GLY A 36 33.27 1.08 41.01
N VAL A 37 33.67 2.05 41.84
CA VAL A 37 33.58 1.92 43.31
C VAL A 37 32.12 1.73 43.76
N ASN A 38 31.18 2.55 43.27
CA ASN A 38 29.76 2.42 43.63
C ASN A 38 29.15 1.09 43.16
N LEU A 39 29.59 0.56 42.01
CA LEU A 39 29.15 -0.75 41.53
C LEU A 39 29.68 -1.90 42.41
N LYS A 40 30.84 -1.77 43.06
CA LYS A 40 31.29 -2.76 44.06
C LYS A 40 30.33 -2.78 45.24
N ASP A 41 30.03 -1.62 45.80
CA ASP A 41 29.15 -1.48 46.96
C ASP A 41 27.76 -2.10 46.66
N LEU A 42 27.18 -1.78 45.50
CA LEU A 42 25.88 -2.32 45.05
C LEU A 42 25.89 -3.83 44.78
N VAL A 43 27.01 -4.40 44.36
CA VAL A 43 27.15 -5.85 44.13
C VAL A 43 27.33 -6.60 45.46
N GLN A 44 28.08 -6.01 46.40
CA GLN A 44 28.36 -6.62 47.71
C GLN A 44 27.18 -6.52 48.68
N ASP A 45 26.25 -5.59 48.46
CA ASP A 45 25.02 -5.46 49.25
C ASP A 45 24.19 -6.77 49.19
N PRO A 46 23.99 -7.47 50.33
CA PRO A 46 23.19 -8.70 50.38
C PRO A 46 21.70 -8.48 50.10
N SER A 47 21.20 -7.25 50.18
CA SER A 47 19.82 -6.90 49.82
C SER A 47 19.62 -6.65 48.32
N LEU A 48 20.71 -6.61 47.54
CA LEU A 48 20.69 -6.44 46.09
C LEU A 48 21.14 -7.72 45.37
N LEU A 49 22.45 -7.95 45.25
CA LEU A 49 22.99 -9.12 44.53
C LEU A 49 23.76 -10.09 45.44
N GLY A 50 24.33 -9.63 46.57
CA GLY A 50 25.12 -10.46 47.48
C GLY A 50 26.36 -11.11 46.84
N GLY A 51 26.90 -10.51 45.77
CA GLY A 51 28.05 -11.02 45.01
C GLY A 51 29.39 -10.69 45.66
N THR A 52 30.43 -11.42 45.27
CA THR A 52 31.82 -11.12 45.65
C THR A 52 32.57 -10.49 44.49
N ILE A 53 33.24 -9.38 44.76
CA ILE A 53 34.14 -8.72 43.79
C ILE A 53 35.43 -9.53 43.69
N SER A 54 35.54 -10.34 42.64
CA SER A 54 36.71 -11.18 42.35
C SER A 54 37.73 -10.48 41.46
N ALA A 55 37.32 -9.46 40.71
CA ALA A 55 38.23 -8.64 39.91
C ALA A 55 37.77 -7.17 39.83
N TYR A 56 38.74 -6.26 39.78
CA TYR A 56 38.54 -4.86 39.47
C TYR A 56 39.76 -4.30 38.75
N LYS A 57 39.53 -3.56 37.66
CA LYS A 57 40.57 -2.93 36.84
C LYS A 57 40.02 -1.64 36.24
N ILE A 58 40.91 -0.69 36.02
CA ILE A 58 40.64 0.50 35.21
C ILE A 58 41.46 0.35 33.93
N VAL A 59 40.84 0.58 32.77
CA VAL A 59 41.47 0.54 31.45
C VAL A 59 41.22 1.86 30.71
N PRO A 60 42.11 2.24 29.77
CA PRO A 60 41.84 3.36 28.87
C PRO A 60 40.68 3.02 27.91
N ASP A 61 40.20 4.01 27.18
CA ASP A 61 39.16 3.87 26.15
C ASP A 61 39.75 3.27 24.84
N GLU A 62 40.39 2.10 24.96
CA GLU A 62 41.05 1.36 23.86
C GLU A 62 40.44 -0.04 23.70
N ILE A 63 40.10 -0.41 22.46
CA ILE A 63 39.37 -1.65 22.16
C ILE A 63 40.12 -2.90 22.63
N GLU A 64 41.43 -3.00 22.38
CA GLU A 64 42.21 -4.19 22.76
C GLU A 64 42.42 -4.32 24.28
N ASP A 65 42.67 -3.23 25.01
CA ASP A 65 42.79 -3.26 26.49
C ASP A 65 41.48 -3.72 27.16
N ILE A 66 40.34 -3.30 26.62
CA ILE A 66 39.02 -3.74 27.07
C ILE A 66 38.82 -5.23 26.73
N LYS A 67 39.10 -5.64 25.49
CA LYS A 67 38.95 -7.04 25.04
C LYS A 67 39.81 -8.01 25.85
N GLU A 68 41.10 -7.72 26.01
CA GLU A 68 42.03 -8.55 26.79
C GLU A 68 41.53 -8.72 28.23
N SER A 69 41.03 -7.63 28.85
CA SER A 69 40.48 -7.66 30.20
C SER A 69 39.19 -8.47 30.31
N LEU A 70 38.29 -8.40 29.32
CA LEU A 70 37.08 -9.19 29.28
C LEU A 70 37.38 -10.68 29.06
N ILE A 71 38.33 -11.01 28.17
CA ILE A 71 38.73 -12.38 27.84
C ILE A 71 39.42 -13.05 29.06
N ASP A 72 40.41 -12.39 29.68
CA ASP A 72 41.05 -12.87 30.94
C ASP A 72 40.00 -13.16 32.03
N TRP A 73 38.97 -12.31 32.14
CA TRP A 73 37.96 -12.45 33.20
C TRP A 73 36.91 -13.52 32.91
N CYS A 74 36.61 -13.79 31.64
CA CYS A 74 35.73 -14.88 31.24
C CYS A 74 36.44 -16.24 31.25
N ASP A 75 37.63 -16.32 30.67
CA ASP A 75 38.24 -17.59 30.28
C ASP A 75 39.22 -18.11 31.35
N GLU A 76 40.03 -17.23 31.96
CA GLU A 76 41.05 -17.62 32.96
C GLU A 76 40.55 -17.47 34.41
N LYS A 77 39.69 -16.47 34.68
CA LYS A 77 39.10 -16.23 36.02
C LYS A 77 37.69 -16.75 36.19
N GLU A 78 37.05 -17.19 35.10
CA GLU A 78 35.71 -17.80 35.09
C GLU A 78 34.66 -16.99 35.87
N LEU A 79 34.67 -15.66 35.75
CA LEU A 79 33.73 -14.81 36.49
C LEU A 79 32.29 -15.09 36.04
N ASN A 80 31.32 -14.96 36.94
CA ASN A 80 29.91 -15.21 36.60
C ASN A 80 29.27 -13.98 35.93
N LEU A 81 29.68 -12.79 36.36
CA LEU A 81 29.20 -11.51 35.86
C LEU A 81 30.36 -10.53 35.70
N ILE A 82 30.38 -9.78 34.60
CA ILE A 82 31.26 -8.63 34.38
C ILE A 82 30.40 -7.40 34.13
N LEU A 83 30.54 -6.42 35.00
CA LEU A 83 29.94 -5.09 34.84
C LEU A 83 31.02 -4.13 34.34
N THR A 84 30.85 -3.59 33.13
CA THR A 84 31.68 -2.49 32.66
C THR A 84 30.98 -1.15 32.92
N THR A 85 31.74 -0.10 33.22
CA THR A 85 31.20 1.27 33.32
C THR A 85 32.09 2.25 32.56
N GLY A 86 31.46 3.06 31.71
CA GLY A 86 32.16 4.00 30.82
C GLY A 86 32.24 3.54 29.37
N GLY A 87 32.56 4.50 28.49
CA GLY A 87 32.72 4.27 27.06
C GLY A 87 31.46 3.83 26.28
N THR A 88 30.24 4.05 26.80
CA THR A 88 28.97 3.63 26.15
C THR A 88 28.23 4.73 25.38
N GLY A 89 28.70 5.98 25.42
CA GLY A 89 28.06 7.13 24.78
C GLY A 89 28.28 7.19 23.26
N PHE A 90 28.16 8.39 22.67
CA PHE A 90 28.37 8.65 21.23
C PHE A 90 29.71 9.37 20.92
N ALA A 91 30.57 9.62 21.91
CA ALA A 91 31.85 10.29 21.66
C ALA A 91 32.81 9.35 20.90
N PRO A 92 33.81 9.88 20.16
CA PRO A 92 34.79 9.04 19.44
C PRO A 92 35.65 8.12 20.31
N ARG A 93 35.65 8.31 21.63
CA ARG A 93 36.29 7.42 22.63
C ARG A 93 35.32 6.42 23.25
N ASP A 94 34.01 6.56 23.07
CA ASP A 94 33.05 5.60 23.58
C ASP A 94 33.11 4.30 22.76
N VAL A 95 33.98 3.36 23.14
CA VAL A 95 34.26 2.11 22.39
C VAL A 95 33.93 0.82 23.15
N THR A 96 33.40 0.91 24.37
CA THR A 96 33.07 -0.26 25.21
C THR A 96 32.07 -1.22 24.54
N PRO A 97 31.00 -0.76 23.86
CA PRO A 97 30.06 -1.64 23.15
C PRO A 97 30.72 -2.39 21.98
N GLU A 98 31.64 -1.75 21.28
CA GLU A 98 32.38 -2.32 20.15
C GLU A 98 33.31 -3.42 20.64
N ALA A 99 34.14 -3.12 21.65
CA ALA A 99 35.01 -4.10 22.30
C ALA A 99 34.22 -5.29 22.89
N THR A 100 33.06 -5.05 23.49
CA THR A 100 32.22 -6.10 24.07
C THR A 100 31.63 -7.02 23.00
N ARG A 101 31.19 -6.49 21.85
CA ARG A 101 30.65 -7.30 20.73
C ARG A 101 31.69 -8.22 20.10
N GLU A 102 32.98 -7.89 20.17
CA GLU A 102 34.06 -8.77 19.67
C GLU A 102 34.38 -9.94 20.63
N VAL A 103 33.96 -9.86 21.89
CA VAL A 103 34.28 -10.87 22.94
C VAL A 103 33.12 -11.84 23.19
N ILE A 104 31.87 -11.37 23.10
CA ILE A 104 30.68 -12.18 23.37
C ILE A 104 30.38 -13.19 22.25
N GLU A 105 29.94 -14.38 22.63
CA GLU A 105 29.52 -15.45 21.72
C GLU A 105 28.03 -15.34 21.35
N ARG A 106 27.22 -14.77 22.26
CA ARG A 106 25.78 -14.56 22.11
C ARG A 106 25.37 -13.22 22.73
N GLU A 107 24.61 -12.40 22.01
CA GLU A 107 24.03 -11.17 22.59
C GLU A 107 22.85 -11.49 23.52
N ALA A 108 22.66 -10.65 24.54
CA ALA A 108 21.54 -10.68 25.49
C ALA A 108 20.73 -9.36 25.39
N PRO A 109 20.12 -9.05 24.23
CA PRO A 109 19.58 -7.72 23.93
C PRO A 109 18.42 -7.30 24.86
N GLY A 110 17.71 -8.25 25.48
CA GLY A 110 16.63 -7.94 26.43
C GLY A 110 17.10 -7.13 27.65
N MET A 111 18.30 -7.39 28.16
CA MET A 111 18.87 -6.62 29.27
C MET A 111 19.28 -5.21 28.84
N ALA A 112 19.88 -5.07 27.65
CA ALA A 112 20.21 -3.76 27.09
C ALA A 112 18.94 -2.92 26.84
N LEU A 113 17.87 -3.54 26.34
CA LEU A 113 16.56 -2.90 26.15
C LEU A 113 15.92 -2.49 27.48
N ALA A 114 15.95 -3.36 28.50
CA ALA A 114 15.44 -3.04 29.84
C ALA A 114 16.14 -1.81 30.46
N MET A 115 17.48 -1.73 30.34
CA MET A 115 18.25 -0.56 30.77
C MET A 115 17.86 0.71 30.01
N LEU A 116 17.66 0.63 28.69
CA LEU A 116 17.24 1.78 27.87
C LEU A 116 15.82 2.24 28.22
N MET A 117 14.86 1.32 28.36
CA MET A 117 13.48 1.64 28.75
C MET A 117 13.40 2.26 30.15
N GLY A 118 14.10 1.66 31.13
CA GLY A 118 14.20 2.24 32.47
C GLY A 118 14.86 3.62 32.47
N SER A 119 15.94 3.80 31.70
CA SER A 119 16.65 5.09 31.59
C SER A 119 15.76 6.18 30.98
N LEU A 120 14.96 5.85 29.96
CA LEU A 120 14.05 6.79 29.31
C LEU A 120 12.94 7.29 30.24
N ASN A 121 12.51 6.48 31.22
CA ASN A 121 11.57 6.91 32.26
C ASN A 121 12.18 7.90 33.27
N VAL A 122 13.52 7.93 33.40
CA VAL A 122 14.24 8.86 34.30
C VAL A 122 14.75 10.09 33.58
N THR A 123 15.25 9.95 32.35
CA THR A 123 15.79 11.06 31.56
C THR A 123 15.75 10.78 30.05
N PRO A 124 15.34 11.76 29.22
CA PRO A 124 15.39 11.61 27.76
C PRO A 124 16.83 11.39 27.26
N LEU A 125 17.85 11.82 28.01
CA LEU A 125 19.26 11.60 27.65
C LEU A 125 19.69 10.13 27.71
N GLY A 126 18.85 9.23 28.27
CA GLY A 126 19.10 7.79 28.25
C GLY A 126 19.28 7.20 26.85
N MET A 127 18.67 7.82 25.82
CA MET A 127 18.82 7.42 24.41
C MET A 127 20.24 7.59 23.85
N LEU A 128 21.13 8.32 24.55
CA LEU A 128 22.50 8.58 24.12
C LEU A 128 23.50 7.49 24.57
N SER A 129 23.03 6.48 25.30
CA SER A 129 23.82 5.31 25.67
C SER A 129 23.58 4.15 24.69
N ARG A 130 24.63 3.38 24.39
CA ARG A 130 24.61 2.21 23.51
C ARG A 130 24.97 0.93 24.29
N PRO A 131 24.24 0.57 25.37
CA PRO A 131 24.61 -0.59 26.17
C PRO A 131 24.57 -1.87 25.33
N VAL A 132 25.58 -2.72 25.49
CA VAL A 132 25.57 -4.11 25.02
C VAL A 132 25.60 -5.02 26.23
N CYS A 133 24.80 -6.08 26.16
CA CYS A 133 24.87 -7.21 27.08
C CYS A 133 25.06 -8.48 26.26
N GLY A 134 25.82 -9.43 26.76
CA GLY A 134 26.05 -10.69 26.08
C GLY A 134 26.76 -11.72 26.93
N ILE A 135 26.91 -12.92 26.40
CA ILE A 135 27.41 -14.11 27.08
C ILE A 135 28.68 -14.58 26.38
N ARG A 136 29.69 -14.93 27.16
CA ARG A 136 30.87 -15.69 26.72
C ARG A 136 31.06 -16.87 27.67
N GLY A 137 31.04 -18.09 27.16
CA GLY A 137 31.07 -19.30 28.00
C GLY A 137 29.94 -19.31 29.03
N LYS A 138 30.31 -19.23 30.32
CA LYS A 138 29.39 -19.13 31.47
C LYS A 138 29.35 -17.75 32.13
N THR A 139 29.93 -16.73 31.49
CA THR A 139 29.99 -15.35 32.00
C THR A 139 28.99 -14.46 31.29
N LEU A 140 28.24 -13.67 32.06
CA LEU A 140 27.40 -12.57 31.56
C LEU A 140 28.20 -11.25 31.58
N ILE A 141 28.28 -10.54 30.46
CA ILE A 141 28.92 -9.22 30.33
C ILE A 141 27.84 -8.17 30.10
N ILE A 142 27.90 -7.05 30.82
CA ILE A 142 26.93 -5.95 30.78
C ILE A 142 27.64 -4.61 30.75
N ASN A 143 27.34 -3.77 29.75
CA ASN A 143 27.87 -2.40 29.68
C ASN A 143 26.91 -1.39 30.31
N LEU A 144 27.41 -0.66 31.32
CA LEU A 144 26.70 0.39 32.04
C LEU A 144 27.25 1.78 31.66
N PRO A 145 26.44 2.86 31.74
CA PRO A 145 26.90 4.23 31.53
C PRO A 145 28.08 4.61 32.43
N GLY A 146 28.91 5.56 32.00
CA GLY A 146 30.08 6.02 32.78
C GLY A 146 29.76 6.87 34.00
N SER A 147 28.57 7.48 34.08
CA SER A 147 28.17 8.30 35.23
C SER A 147 27.66 7.44 36.39
N LYS A 148 28.13 7.68 37.62
CA LYS A 148 27.71 6.97 38.84
C LYS A 148 26.19 6.79 38.98
N LYS A 149 25.42 7.85 38.65
CA LYS A 149 23.95 7.80 38.68
C LYS A 149 23.40 6.83 37.63
N GLY A 150 23.77 7.03 36.36
CA GLY A 150 23.30 6.18 35.25
C GLY A 150 23.74 4.72 35.37
N SER A 151 24.93 4.42 35.89
CA SER A 151 25.36 3.03 36.14
C SER A 151 24.54 2.36 37.24
N GLN A 152 24.22 3.09 38.31
CA GLN A 152 23.39 2.60 39.42
C GLN A 152 21.94 2.37 38.98
N GLU A 153 21.34 3.32 38.26
CA GLU A 153 19.96 3.18 37.75
C GLU A 153 19.86 2.02 36.75
N CYS A 154 20.79 1.93 35.80
CA CYS A 154 20.84 0.80 34.85
C CYS A 154 21.01 -0.55 35.56
N PHE A 155 21.88 -0.65 36.57
CA PHE A 155 22.04 -1.86 37.36
C PHE A 155 20.75 -2.24 38.10
N GLN A 156 20.03 -1.28 38.68
CA GLN A 156 18.75 -1.52 39.36
C GLN A 156 17.64 -2.00 38.39
N PHE A 157 17.60 -1.51 37.14
CA PHE A 157 16.60 -1.95 36.16
C PHE A 157 16.74 -3.42 35.73
N ILE A 158 17.95 -3.97 35.76
CA ILE A 158 18.24 -5.37 35.39
C ILE A 158 18.32 -6.32 36.59
N LEU A 159 18.49 -5.78 37.80
CA LEU A 159 18.69 -6.55 39.03
C LEU A 159 17.64 -7.67 39.25
N PRO A 160 16.32 -7.48 38.99
CA PRO A 160 15.34 -8.54 39.19
C PRO A 160 15.58 -9.80 38.34
N ALA A 161 16.17 -9.65 37.15
CA ALA A 161 16.48 -10.76 36.25
C ALA A 161 17.90 -11.32 36.43
N LEU A 162 18.77 -10.59 37.15
CA LEU A 162 20.21 -10.84 37.16
C LEU A 162 20.62 -12.13 37.90
N PRO A 163 20.08 -12.47 39.09
CA PRO A 163 20.37 -13.75 39.75
C PRO A 163 19.96 -14.96 38.90
N HIS A 164 18.73 -14.94 38.36
CA HIS A 164 18.21 -16.04 37.54
C HIS A 164 19.01 -16.24 36.25
N ALA A 165 19.38 -15.15 35.57
CA ALA A 165 20.24 -15.22 34.38
C ALA A 165 21.61 -15.83 34.67
N ILE A 166 22.19 -15.56 35.85
CA ILE A 166 23.46 -16.14 36.28
C ILE A 166 23.28 -17.63 36.63
N ASP A 167 22.25 -18.00 37.38
CA ASP A 167 21.99 -19.41 37.74
C ASP A 167 21.66 -20.28 36.50
N LEU A 168 21.01 -19.73 35.48
CA LEU A 168 20.84 -20.37 34.16
C LEU A 168 22.17 -20.65 33.46
N LEU A 169 23.11 -19.70 33.46
CA LEU A 169 24.44 -19.88 32.83
C LEU A 169 25.35 -20.84 33.61
N ARG A 170 25.03 -21.08 34.89
CA ARG A 170 25.76 -21.98 35.78
C ARG A 170 25.24 -23.42 35.79
N ASP A 171 24.18 -23.72 35.03
CA ASP A 171 23.45 -24.98 35.05
C ASP A 171 22.90 -25.36 36.45
N ALA A 172 22.45 -24.36 37.23
CA ALA A 172 21.94 -24.54 38.59
C ALA A 172 20.48 -25.06 38.61
N ILE A 173 20.27 -26.28 38.09
CA ILE A 173 18.98 -26.90 37.76
C ILE A 173 17.92 -26.77 38.88
N VAL A 174 18.30 -26.89 40.15
CA VAL A 174 17.36 -26.83 41.29
C VAL A 174 16.74 -25.44 41.44
N LYS A 175 17.57 -24.39 41.51
CA LYS A 175 17.12 -23.00 41.66
C LYS A 175 16.36 -22.47 40.44
N VAL A 176 16.78 -22.90 39.25
CA VAL A 176 16.06 -22.54 38.01
C VAL A 176 14.63 -23.03 38.08
N LYS A 177 14.40 -24.22 38.65
CA LYS A 177 13.06 -24.78 38.81
C LYS A 177 12.24 -24.04 39.88
N GLU A 178 12.83 -23.78 41.05
CA GLU A 178 12.18 -23.00 42.12
C GLU A 178 11.65 -21.64 41.62
N VAL A 179 12.45 -20.90 40.83
CA VAL A 179 12.01 -19.62 40.25
C VAL A 179 10.91 -19.75 39.18
N HIS A 180 10.86 -20.86 38.43
CA HIS A 180 9.75 -21.08 37.49
C HIS A 180 8.46 -21.42 38.23
N ASP A 181 8.55 -22.26 39.26
CA ASP A 181 7.41 -22.62 40.12
C ASP A 181 6.86 -21.36 40.85
N GLU A 182 7.73 -20.46 41.36
CA GLU A 182 7.32 -19.17 41.96
C GLU A 182 6.69 -18.17 40.97
N LEU A 183 7.05 -18.22 39.69
CA LEU A 183 6.51 -17.33 38.65
C LEU A 183 5.15 -17.82 38.11
N GLU A 184 4.85 -19.12 38.17
CA GLU A 184 3.53 -19.66 37.82
C GLU A 184 2.45 -19.32 38.88
N ASP A 185 2.84 -19.12 40.15
CA ASP A 185 1.94 -18.74 41.26
C ASP A 185 1.64 -17.21 41.35
N LEU A 186 2.20 -16.38 40.48
CA LEU A 186 1.93 -14.94 40.49
C LEU A 186 0.52 -14.61 39.95
N PRO A 187 -0.30 -13.83 40.68
CA PRO A 187 -1.63 -13.48 40.22
C PRO A 187 -1.59 -12.57 38.98
N SER A 188 -2.43 -12.88 37.99
CA SER A 188 -2.63 -12.08 36.78
C SER A 188 -2.85 -10.59 37.11
N PRO A 189 -2.25 -9.65 36.35
CA PRO A 189 -2.45 -8.23 36.60
C PRO A 189 -3.94 -7.85 36.48
N PRO A 190 -4.45 -6.96 37.35
CA PRO A 190 -5.86 -6.62 37.38
C PRO A 190 -6.30 -5.92 36.09
N PRO A 191 -7.54 -6.15 35.63
CA PRO A 191 -8.08 -5.48 34.44
C PRO A 191 -8.19 -3.96 34.66
N PRO A 192 -8.06 -3.14 33.60
CA PRO A 192 -8.16 -1.69 33.71
C PRO A 192 -9.54 -1.22 34.18
N LEU A 193 -9.56 -0.13 34.96
CA LEU A 193 -10.74 0.43 35.59
C LEU A 193 -11.77 0.96 34.57
N SER A 194 -13.03 0.54 34.72
CA SER A 194 -14.19 1.03 33.97
C SER A 194 -14.51 2.52 34.27
N PRO A 195 -15.02 3.30 33.31
CA PRO A 195 -15.51 4.66 33.56
C PRO A 195 -16.80 4.68 34.40
N PRO A 196 -17.10 5.78 35.10
CA PRO A 196 -18.20 5.86 36.08
C PRO A 196 -19.59 5.92 35.42
N PRO A 197 -20.66 5.47 36.12
CA PRO A 197 -21.99 5.32 35.54
C PRO A 197 -22.78 6.63 35.48
N THR A 198 -23.46 6.88 34.36
CA THR A 198 -24.47 7.95 34.22
C THR A 198 -25.89 7.39 34.38
N THR A 199 -26.71 8.07 35.17
CA THR A 199 -28.05 7.62 35.60
C THR A 199 -29.17 7.82 34.57
N SER A 200 -30.11 6.86 34.58
CA SER A 200 -31.58 6.95 34.35
C SER A 200 -32.15 6.55 32.97
N PRO A 201 -33.46 6.23 32.86
CA PRO A 201 -34.21 5.23 33.67
C PRO A 201 -35.16 4.31 32.83
N HIS A 202 -35.60 3.18 33.41
CA HIS A 202 -36.60 2.22 32.88
C HIS A 202 -36.19 1.47 31.58
N LYS A 203 -36.65 0.24 31.28
CA LYS A 203 -37.77 -0.57 31.81
C LYS A 203 -37.41 -2.07 31.72
N GLN A 204 -37.90 -2.90 32.65
CA GLN A 204 -37.68 -4.36 32.62
C GLN A 204 -38.53 -5.05 31.53
N THR A 205 -37.91 -6.00 30.82
CA THR A 205 -38.52 -7.27 30.41
C THR A 205 -37.39 -8.31 30.33
N GLU A 206 -37.24 -9.12 31.37
CA GLU A 206 -36.54 -10.41 31.27
C GLU A 206 -37.55 -11.44 30.73
N ASP A 207 -37.18 -12.15 29.67
CA ASP A 207 -37.81 -13.42 29.33
C ASP A 207 -36.88 -14.56 29.73
N LYS A 208 -37.45 -15.67 30.19
CA LYS A 208 -36.72 -16.71 30.93
C LYS A 208 -35.98 -17.65 30.00
N GLY A 209 -34.79 -18.06 30.44
CA GLY A 209 -34.13 -19.24 29.88
C GLY A 209 -34.91 -20.53 30.20
N VAL A 210 -34.65 -21.57 29.41
CA VAL A 210 -35.06 -22.94 29.71
C VAL A 210 -33.82 -23.73 30.12
N GLN A 211 -33.76 -24.11 31.39
CA GLN A 211 -33.00 -25.28 31.84
C GLN A 211 -34.01 -26.38 32.16
N CYS A 212 -33.66 -27.62 31.80
CA CYS A 212 -34.31 -28.81 32.31
C CYS A 212 -33.31 -29.48 33.26
N GLU A 213 -33.70 -29.69 34.51
CA GLU A 213 -33.41 -30.88 35.31
C GLU A 213 -34.27 -30.84 36.60
N GLU A 214 -34.30 -31.95 37.32
CA GLU A 214 -35.54 -32.47 37.92
C GLU A 214 -35.81 -32.08 39.39
N GLU A 215 -36.95 -32.56 39.89
CA GLU A 215 -37.66 -32.21 41.12
C GLU A 215 -36.94 -32.62 42.42
N GLU A 216 -37.10 -31.85 43.51
CA GLU A 216 -37.80 -32.30 44.74
C GLU A 216 -37.96 -31.15 45.79
N GLU A 217 -38.55 -31.43 46.96
CA GLU A 217 -39.45 -30.52 47.70
C GLU A 217 -38.86 -29.65 48.85
N GLU A 218 -39.77 -28.83 49.42
CA GLU A 218 -39.88 -28.35 50.82
C GLU A 218 -39.17 -27.04 51.28
N LYS A 219 -40.04 -26.01 51.47
CA LYS A 219 -40.18 -25.07 52.62
C LYS A 219 -38.99 -24.24 53.16
N LYS A 220 -39.25 -22.92 53.22
CA LYS A 220 -39.21 -21.99 54.40
C LYS A 220 -38.24 -22.32 55.56
N ASP A 221 -37.54 -21.34 56.14
CA ASP A 221 -38.10 -20.04 56.58
C ASP A 221 -37.04 -18.92 56.84
N SER A 222 -37.54 -17.77 57.32
CA SER A 222 -36.88 -16.57 57.90
C SER A 222 -35.49 -16.71 58.58
N GLY A 223 -34.66 -15.65 58.68
CA GLY A 223 -34.77 -14.23 58.30
C GLY A 223 -33.80 -13.32 59.11
N VAL A 224 -34.00 -11.98 59.07
CA VAL A 224 -33.40 -10.94 59.97
C VAL A 224 -31.88 -10.67 59.74
N ALA A 225 -31.45 -9.54 59.16
CA ALA A 225 -31.25 -8.18 59.74
C ALA A 225 -30.13 -8.12 60.83
N SER A 226 -29.37 -7.02 61.04
CA SER A 226 -29.60 -5.60 60.77
C SER A 226 -28.31 -4.75 60.93
N THR A 227 -28.30 -3.51 60.38
CA THR A 227 -27.71 -2.25 60.96
C THR A 227 -26.18 -2.18 61.29
N GLU A 228 -25.48 -1.03 61.32
CA GLU A 228 -25.80 0.41 61.19
C GLU A 228 -24.50 1.24 60.93
N ASP A 229 -24.64 2.45 60.34
CA ASP A 229 -23.96 3.74 60.68
C ASP A 229 -22.41 3.89 60.83
N SER A 230 -21.79 5.06 60.63
CA SER A 230 -22.17 6.35 60.00
C SER A 230 -20.95 7.30 59.89
N SER A 231 -21.22 8.55 59.46
CA SER A 231 -20.48 9.81 59.75
C SER A 231 -19.57 10.41 58.67
N SER A 232 -19.38 11.73 58.77
CA SER A 232 -19.17 12.65 57.66
C SER A 232 -18.29 13.86 58.03
N SER A 233 -17.73 14.56 57.03
CA SER A 233 -17.49 16.02 57.10
C SER A 233 -17.06 16.61 55.74
N HIS A 234 -17.39 17.90 55.53
CA HIS A 234 -17.14 18.71 54.32
C HIS A 234 -15.89 19.61 54.44
N ILE A 235 -15.41 20.19 53.34
CA ILE A 235 -15.28 21.66 53.07
C ILE A 235 -14.56 21.94 51.71
N ASN A 236 -14.72 23.15 51.15
CA ASN A 236 -14.56 23.49 49.72
C ASN A 236 -13.31 24.34 49.33
N ALA A 237 -12.84 24.11 48.09
CA ALA A 237 -12.49 25.06 47.00
C ALA A 237 -11.24 26.00 46.96
N ALA A 238 -10.49 25.85 45.83
CA ALA A 238 -9.83 26.87 44.96
C ALA A 238 -8.49 27.54 45.43
N THR A 239 -7.57 28.08 44.58
CA THR A 239 -7.63 28.54 43.16
C THR A 239 -6.23 28.74 42.48
N ILE A 240 -6.17 28.89 41.13
CA ILE A 240 -5.18 29.60 40.23
C ILE A 240 -4.03 28.79 39.53
N ALA A 241 -3.70 29.23 38.29
CA ALA A 241 -2.95 28.55 37.21
C ALA A 241 -1.72 29.31 36.65
N ALA A 242 -0.91 28.65 35.80
CA ALA A 242 -0.01 29.22 34.75
C ALA A 242 0.46 28.11 33.76
N LYS A 243 0.16 28.12 32.44
CA LYS A 243 0.74 28.86 31.27
C LYS A 243 2.00 28.25 30.60
N ILE A 244 1.85 27.68 29.40
CA ILE A 244 2.85 27.50 28.31
C ILE A 244 2.11 27.69 26.94
N PRO A 245 2.72 28.21 25.84
CA PRO A 245 1.98 28.86 24.73
C PRO A 245 1.88 28.10 23.38
N ASP A 246 1.00 28.61 22.50
CA ASP A 246 0.75 28.15 21.11
C ASP A 246 1.64 28.77 20.03
N SER A 247 1.92 27.99 18.97
CA SER A 247 1.84 28.33 17.52
C SER A 247 2.46 27.16 16.69
N ILE A 248 2.12 26.83 15.44
CA ILE A 248 1.44 27.54 14.33
C ILE A 248 0.40 26.63 13.61
N ILE A 249 -0.82 27.17 13.51
CA ILE A 249 -1.91 26.99 12.52
C ILE A 249 -1.66 26.10 11.27
N SER A 250 -2.59 25.16 11.03
CA SER A 250 -3.10 24.85 9.67
C SER A 250 -4.58 25.29 9.60
N ARG A 251 -4.99 25.92 8.48
CA ARG A 251 -6.32 26.54 8.34
C ARG A 251 -7.35 25.53 7.80
N GLY A 252 -8.39 25.26 8.59
CA GLY A 252 -9.63 24.69 8.06
C GLY A 252 -10.44 25.72 7.27
N VAL A 253 -11.10 25.28 6.20
CA VAL A 253 -12.08 26.10 5.46
C VAL A 253 -13.44 25.96 6.14
N GLN A 254 -14.06 27.10 6.48
CA GLN A 254 -15.38 27.14 7.10
C GLN A 254 -16.48 26.89 6.06
N VAL A 255 -17.45 26.04 6.42
CA VAL A 255 -18.78 26.04 5.80
C VAL A 255 -19.72 26.82 6.72
N LEU A 256 -20.29 27.91 6.21
CA LEU A 256 -21.35 28.65 6.91
C LEU A 256 -22.72 28.05 6.55
N PRO A 257 -23.66 27.97 7.51
CA PRO A 257 -25.01 27.49 7.25
C PRO A 257 -25.85 28.53 6.50
N ARG A 258 -26.91 28.08 5.82
CA ARG A 258 -27.96 28.95 5.28
C ARG A 258 -29.34 28.43 5.64
N ASP A 259 -30.24 29.36 5.89
CA ASP A 259 -31.46 29.15 6.66
C ASP A 259 -32.58 28.39 5.93
N THR A 260 -33.41 27.73 6.73
CA THR A 260 -34.71 27.18 6.34
C THR A 260 -35.77 28.29 6.27
N ALA A 261 -36.52 28.38 5.16
CA ALA A 261 -38.00 28.41 5.16
C ALA A 261 -38.61 28.82 3.79
N SER A 262 -39.34 27.89 3.15
CA SER A 262 -40.62 28.18 2.49
C SER A 262 -41.30 26.87 2.05
N LEU A 263 -42.38 26.49 2.74
CA LEU A 263 -43.24 25.34 2.42
C LEU A 263 -44.49 25.79 1.66
N SER A 264 -44.93 25.01 0.66
CA SER A 264 -46.34 24.98 0.23
C SER A 264 -46.77 23.60 -0.31
N THR A 265 -47.94 23.14 0.13
CA THR A 265 -48.59 21.83 -0.05
C THR A 265 -49.51 21.80 -1.29
N THR A 266 -49.93 20.70 -1.95
CA THR A 266 -49.75 19.20 -1.91
C THR A 266 -50.43 18.64 -3.21
N PRO A 267 -50.89 17.37 -3.33
CA PRO A 267 -50.22 16.05 -3.28
C PRO A 267 -50.43 15.23 -4.59
N SER A 268 -49.77 14.08 -4.76
CA SER A 268 -50.33 12.97 -5.57
C SER A 268 -49.75 11.61 -5.17
N GLU A 269 -50.63 10.62 -5.01
CA GLU A 269 -50.30 9.25 -4.61
C GLU A 269 -49.72 8.42 -5.77
N SER A 270 -48.87 7.44 -5.44
CA SER A 270 -48.37 6.43 -6.40
C SER A 270 -48.82 5.02 -5.96
N PRO A 271 -49.71 4.33 -6.70
CA PRO A 271 -50.07 2.96 -6.37
C PRO A 271 -49.04 1.95 -6.89
N ARG A 272 -48.61 1.04 -6.02
CA ARG A 272 -48.02 -0.25 -6.42
C ARG A 272 -49.10 -1.07 -7.14
N ALA A 273 -48.76 -1.65 -8.30
CA ALA A 273 -49.52 -2.74 -8.90
C ALA A 273 -48.64 -3.99 -9.05
N GLN A 274 -49.13 -5.12 -8.55
CA GLN A 274 -48.58 -6.45 -8.85
C GLN A 274 -49.04 -6.88 -10.26
N ALA A 275 -48.22 -7.62 -10.99
CA ALA A 275 -48.66 -8.31 -12.21
C ALA A 275 -48.12 -9.73 -12.27
N THR A 276 -49.03 -10.70 -12.39
CA THR A 276 -48.78 -12.12 -12.61
C THR A 276 -49.10 -12.50 -14.06
N SER A 277 -48.27 -13.36 -14.67
CA SER A 277 -48.52 -14.29 -15.82
C SER A 277 -47.20 -14.48 -16.59
N ARG A 278 -46.66 -15.69 -16.71
CA ARG A 278 -47.06 -16.86 -17.54
C ARG A 278 -46.90 -16.67 -19.06
N LEU A 279 -45.79 -17.26 -19.53
CA LEU A 279 -45.49 -17.74 -20.88
C LEU A 279 -46.65 -17.84 -21.90
N SER A 280 -46.45 -17.27 -23.09
CA SER A 280 -46.47 -18.04 -24.35
C SER A 280 -45.74 -17.30 -25.48
N THR A 281 -45.33 -18.05 -26.50
CA THR A 281 -44.37 -17.68 -27.54
C THR A 281 -45.02 -17.03 -28.77
N ALA A 282 -44.34 -16.03 -29.36
CA ALA A 282 -44.51 -15.63 -30.76
C ALA A 282 -43.16 -15.17 -31.33
N SER A 283 -42.79 -15.67 -32.51
CA SER A 283 -41.48 -15.44 -33.14
C SER A 283 -41.59 -14.42 -34.29
N CYS A 284 -40.60 -13.56 -34.48
CA CYS A 284 -40.38 -12.78 -35.71
C CYS A 284 -38.90 -12.33 -35.84
N PRO A 285 -38.42 -11.95 -37.04
CA PRO A 285 -37.27 -12.65 -37.62
C PRO A 285 -35.95 -11.87 -37.72
N THR A 286 -34.86 -12.62 -37.97
CA THR A 286 -33.52 -12.11 -38.29
C THR A 286 -33.39 -11.69 -39.77
N PRO A 287 -32.78 -10.53 -40.07
CA PRO A 287 -32.39 -10.18 -41.44
C PRO A 287 -31.04 -10.81 -41.82
N LYS A 288 -30.98 -11.44 -43.01
CA LYS A 288 -29.74 -11.86 -43.69
C LYS A 288 -29.47 -10.97 -44.90
N ALA A 289 -28.33 -10.31 -44.95
CA ALA A 289 -27.71 -9.75 -46.16
C ALA A 289 -26.20 -10.03 -46.08
N ARG A 290 -25.63 -10.97 -46.84
CA ARG A 290 -25.21 -10.89 -48.25
C ARG A 290 -24.14 -9.81 -48.52
N LEU A 291 -22.88 -10.25 -48.49
CA LEU A 291 -21.78 -9.64 -49.23
C LEU A 291 -21.94 -9.94 -50.74
N PRO A 292 -21.52 -9.04 -51.64
CA PRO A 292 -21.66 -9.24 -53.08
C PRO A 292 -20.52 -10.08 -53.66
N SER A 293 -20.88 -11.00 -54.57
CA SER A 293 -19.95 -11.60 -55.52
C SER A 293 -20.34 -11.17 -56.93
N CYS A 294 -19.36 -10.80 -57.75
CA CYS A 294 -19.52 -10.80 -59.20
C CYS A 294 -18.16 -11.05 -59.88
N SER A 295 -18.21 -11.72 -61.02
CA SER A 295 -17.08 -12.32 -61.73
C SER A 295 -17.05 -11.90 -63.19
N SER A 296 -15.85 -11.84 -63.79
CA SER A 296 -15.51 -11.91 -65.24
C SER A 296 -14.19 -11.16 -65.48
N THR A 297 -13.27 -11.52 -66.38
CA THR A 297 -13.03 -12.71 -67.22
C THR A 297 -11.54 -12.70 -67.66
N TYR A 298 -11.10 -13.73 -68.41
CA TYR A 298 -9.76 -13.89 -69.03
C TYR A 298 -8.61 -14.26 -68.07
N SER A 299 -7.72 -15.22 -68.38
CA SER A 299 -7.68 -16.20 -69.49
C SER A 299 -6.75 -17.37 -69.15
N VAL A 300 -7.04 -18.58 -69.62
CA VAL A 300 -6.17 -19.77 -69.49
C VAL A 300 -5.37 -20.00 -70.76
N SER A 301 -4.05 -20.21 -70.64
CA SER A 301 -3.13 -20.87 -71.59
C SER A 301 -1.82 -21.08 -70.79
N GLU A 302 -1.62 -22.24 -70.16
CA GLU A 302 -0.96 -23.44 -70.70
C GLU A 302 0.57 -23.49 -70.43
N ASP A 303 0.99 -24.70 -70.09
CA ASP A 303 2.34 -25.29 -70.11
C ASP A 303 3.40 -25.15 -69.00
N ILE A 304 4.15 -26.26 -68.95
CA ILE A 304 5.41 -26.59 -68.25
C ILE A 304 5.30 -27.16 -66.81
N TRP A 305 5.26 -28.49 -66.78
CA TRP A 305 5.67 -29.33 -65.64
C TRP A 305 7.15 -29.14 -65.27
N ILE A 306 7.50 -29.29 -63.98
CA ILE A 306 8.64 -30.11 -63.48
C ILE A 306 8.57 -30.23 -61.94
N ALA A 307 9.00 -31.37 -61.40
CA ALA A 307 8.87 -31.72 -59.99
C ALA A 307 9.89 -31.04 -59.05
N ALA A 308 9.49 -30.84 -57.79
CA ALA A 308 10.39 -30.45 -56.70
C ALA A 308 10.96 -31.70 -55.97
N PRO A 309 12.27 -31.79 -55.73
CA PRO A 309 12.91 -32.95 -55.08
C PRO A 309 12.89 -32.86 -53.54
N SER A 310 13.26 -33.97 -52.91
CA SER A 310 13.18 -34.19 -51.46
C SER A 310 14.34 -33.59 -50.64
N PHE A 311 14.19 -33.68 -49.31
CA PHE A 311 14.94 -33.01 -48.24
C PHE A 311 16.48 -33.25 -48.19
N SER A 312 17.05 -34.04 -49.10
CA SER A 312 18.45 -34.48 -49.08
C SER A 312 19.45 -33.58 -49.83
N GLN A 313 18.99 -32.53 -50.54
CA GLN A 313 19.89 -31.60 -51.27
C GLN A 313 20.28 -30.31 -50.51
N LEU A 314 19.69 -30.02 -49.34
CA LEU A 314 20.06 -28.84 -48.54
C LEU A 314 21.32 -29.07 -47.67
N HIS A 315 21.70 -30.32 -47.42
CA HIS A 315 22.77 -30.63 -46.46
C HIS A 315 24.20 -30.41 -47.01
N TYR A 316 24.38 -30.38 -48.34
CA TYR A 316 25.70 -30.26 -48.98
C TYR A 316 26.16 -28.81 -49.23
N LYS A 317 25.32 -27.81 -48.93
CA LYS A 317 25.65 -26.38 -49.07
C LYS A 317 26.07 -25.70 -47.76
N LEU A 318 25.96 -26.38 -46.62
CA LEU A 318 26.29 -25.81 -45.30
C LEU A 318 27.72 -26.11 -44.82
N GLU A 319 28.43 -27.07 -45.44
CA GLU A 319 29.79 -27.44 -45.04
C GLU A 319 30.88 -26.66 -45.79
N GLY A 320 30.60 -26.17 -47.01
CA GLY A 320 31.54 -25.32 -47.75
C GLY A 320 31.84 -23.95 -47.12
N LEU A 321 30.91 -23.42 -46.30
CA LEU A 321 31.04 -22.11 -45.65
C LEU A 321 31.85 -22.13 -44.33
N LYS A 322 32.24 -23.32 -43.83
CA LYS A 322 33.00 -23.46 -42.57
C LYS A 322 34.52 -23.40 -42.76
N ASP A 323 35.03 -23.62 -43.97
CA ASP A 323 36.48 -23.65 -44.28
C ASP A 323 37.05 -22.31 -44.80
N GLU A 324 36.21 -21.29 -44.95
CA GLU A 324 36.63 -19.94 -45.34
C GLU A 324 36.84 -19.04 -44.10
N LEU A 325 36.06 -19.25 -43.04
CA LEU A 325 36.19 -18.55 -41.74
C LEU A 325 37.39 -19.01 -40.88
N ARG A 326 38.07 -20.09 -41.26
CA ARG A 326 39.27 -20.61 -40.54
C ARG A 326 40.61 -20.07 -41.07
N ARG A 327 40.63 -19.28 -42.15
CA ARG A 327 41.88 -18.88 -42.85
C ARG A 327 42.42 -17.48 -42.54
N ASN A 328 41.68 -16.63 -41.83
CA ASN A 328 42.10 -15.26 -41.48
C ASN A 328 42.23 -15.03 -39.96
N ARG A 329 43.22 -15.68 -39.33
CA ARG A 329 43.77 -15.26 -38.02
C ARG A 329 45.29 -15.29 -38.05
N GLY A 330 45.90 -14.13 -38.26
CA GLY A 330 47.36 -14.00 -38.24
C GLY A 330 47.87 -12.63 -38.66
N CYS A 331 47.80 -11.64 -37.77
CA CYS A 331 48.85 -10.64 -37.56
C CYS A 331 48.50 -9.78 -36.33
N GLU A 332 49.38 -9.71 -35.33
CA GLU A 332 49.32 -8.67 -34.31
C GLU A 332 50.14 -7.47 -34.76
N THR A 333 49.66 -6.24 -34.56
CA THR A 333 50.57 -5.09 -34.44
C THR A 333 49.96 -3.99 -33.57
N ARG A 334 50.76 -3.46 -32.65
CA ARG A 334 50.40 -2.40 -31.69
C ARG A 334 50.13 -1.06 -32.39
N VAL A 335 49.00 -0.42 -32.08
CA VAL A 335 48.90 1.06 -31.98
C VAL A 335 47.99 1.41 -30.81
N GLN A 336 48.46 2.22 -29.87
CA GLN A 336 47.61 2.86 -28.86
C GLN A 336 47.00 4.13 -29.45
N SER A 337 45.68 4.33 -29.31
CA SER A 337 45.04 5.63 -29.49
C SER A 337 43.78 5.74 -28.63
N ARG A 338 43.44 6.97 -28.21
CA ARG A 338 42.37 7.27 -27.24
C ARG A 338 41.03 7.58 -27.93
N CYS A 339 39.95 7.44 -27.15
CA CYS A 339 38.62 8.00 -27.36
C CYS A 339 37.81 7.50 -28.58
N SER A 340 36.74 6.73 -28.31
CA SER A 340 35.40 7.34 -28.18
C SER A 340 34.41 6.33 -27.59
N SER A 341 33.57 6.79 -26.66
CA SER A 341 32.50 6.01 -26.04
C SER A 341 31.46 5.56 -27.08
N LYS A 342 31.39 4.24 -27.36
CA LYS A 342 30.22 3.55 -27.96
C LYS A 342 30.25 2.01 -27.95
N GLU A 343 31.33 1.35 -27.53
CA GLU A 343 31.45 -0.13 -27.61
C GLU A 343 31.11 -0.92 -26.32
N ASN A 344 30.84 -0.26 -25.18
CA ASN A 344 30.73 -0.96 -23.88
C ASN A 344 29.34 -1.56 -23.53
N ILE A 345 28.33 -1.44 -24.38
CA ILE A 345 26.97 -2.00 -24.10
C ILE A 345 26.84 -3.46 -24.59
N LEU A 346 27.85 -4.00 -25.29
CA LEU A 346 27.86 -5.39 -25.78
C LEU A 346 29.10 -6.16 -25.28
N ARG A 347 29.22 -6.37 -23.96
CA ARG A 347 29.92 -7.53 -23.35
C ARG A 347 29.86 -7.58 -21.81
N ALA A 348 28.78 -8.18 -21.31
CA ALA A 348 28.84 -9.11 -20.19
C ALA A 348 27.82 -10.22 -20.47
N SER A 349 28.22 -11.26 -21.21
CA SER A 349 27.35 -12.41 -21.50
C SER A 349 27.29 -13.44 -20.36
N HIS A 350 27.95 -13.14 -19.25
CA HIS A 350 27.96 -13.90 -18.01
C HIS A 350 27.91 -12.93 -16.83
N SER A 351 27.11 -13.28 -15.84
CA SER A 351 26.98 -12.61 -14.55
C SER A 351 28.26 -12.75 -13.71
N ALA A 352 28.52 -11.75 -12.87
CA ALA A 352 29.58 -11.75 -11.87
C ALA A 352 29.13 -12.37 -10.52
N VAL A 353 27.89 -12.87 -10.42
CA VAL A 353 27.35 -13.49 -9.20
C VAL A 353 28.02 -14.84 -8.92
N ASP A 354 28.78 -14.92 -7.82
CA ASP A 354 29.50 -16.13 -7.42
C ASP A 354 28.60 -17.17 -6.76
N ILE A 355 28.09 -18.11 -7.57
CA ILE A 355 27.27 -19.24 -7.14
C ILE A 355 28.06 -20.36 -6.41
N THR A 356 29.39 -20.31 -6.39
CA THR A 356 30.22 -21.41 -5.85
C THR A 356 30.31 -21.42 -4.32
N LYS A 357 30.06 -20.26 -3.68
CA LYS A 357 30.27 -20.05 -2.24
C LYS A 357 29.01 -20.25 -1.39
N VAL A 358 28.16 -21.23 -1.74
CA VAL A 358 26.88 -21.55 -1.06
C VAL A 358 26.95 -21.52 0.47
N ALA A 359 28.00 -22.09 1.07
CA ALA A 359 28.16 -22.15 2.53
C ALA A 359 28.28 -20.76 3.19
N ARG A 360 28.86 -19.77 2.47
CA ARG A 360 29.09 -18.39 2.91
C ARG A 360 27.93 -17.44 2.63
N ARG A 361 26.78 -17.94 2.12
CA ARG A 361 25.59 -17.10 1.91
C ARG A 361 25.11 -16.45 3.21
N HIS A 362 24.58 -15.24 3.10
CA HIS A 362 24.06 -14.50 4.24
C HIS A 362 22.97 -15.29 4.98
N ARG A 363 23.09 -15.41 6.31
CA ARG A 363 22.10 -16.07 7.18
C ARG A 363 21.04 -15.10 7.72
N MET A 364 21.34 -13.81 7.73
CA MET A 364 20.39 -12.71 7.91
C MET A 364 20.33 -11.91 6.62
N SER A 365 19.16 -11.36 6.25
CA SER A 365 19.07 -10.56 5.02
C SER A 365 19.91 -9.29 5.11
N PRO A 366 20.74 -8.96 4.10
CA PRO A 366 21.57 -7.76 4.11
C PRO A 366 20.74 -6.46 4.01
N PHE A 367 19.46 -6.55 3.60
CA PHE A 367 18.57 -5.40 3.51
C PHE A 367 17.84 -5.17 4.85
N PRO A 368 17.82 -3.93 5.39
CA PRO A 368 17.06 -3.62 6.60
C PRO A 368 15.55 -3.80 6.39
N LEU A 369 14.83 -3.98 7.49
CA LEU A 369 13.39 -4.18 7.49
C LEU A 369 12.69 -2.81 7.45
N THR A 370 12.10 -2.47 6.30
CA THR A 370 11.51 -1.14 6.04
C THR A 370 10.05 -1.11 6.46
N SER A 371 9.56 -0.06 7.11
CA SER A 371 8.11 0.08 7.41
C SER A 371 7.30 0.22 6.12
N MET A 372 6.01 -0.15 6.14
CA MET A 372 5.13 0.01 4.99
C MET A 372 5.13 1.45 4.45
N ASP A 373 4.91 2.43 5.34
CA ASP A 373 4.79 3.84 4.95
C ASP A 373 6.07 4.35 4.29
N LYS A 374 7.24 3.99 4.86
CA LYS A 374 8.53 4.34 4.27
C LYS A 374 8.72 3.68 2.91
N ALA A 375 8.36 2.41 2.75
CA ALA A 375 8.44 1.72 1.47
C ALA A 375 7.54 2.37 0.41
N PHE A 376 6.29 2.69 0.77
CA PHE A 376 5.32 3.35 -0.11
C PHE A 376 5.77 4.75 -0.53
N ILE A 377 6.22 5.58 0.42
CA ILE A 377 6.77 6.91 0.15
C ILE A 377 7.99 6.80 -0.76
N THR A 378 8.93 5.89 -0.47
CA THR A 378 10.15 5.69 -1.29
C THR A 378 9.80 5.31 -2.73
N VAL A 379 8.81 4.43 -2.94
CA VAL A 379 8.31 4.07 -4.29
C VAL A 379 7.79 5.30 -5.02
N LEU A 380 6.95 6.11 -4.38
CA LEU A 380 6.39 7.31 -5.01
C LEU A 380 7.46 8.39 -5.25
N GLU A 381 8.39 8.61 -4.32
CA GLU A 381 9.45 9.61 -4.47
C GLU A 381 10.40 9.28 -5.64
N MET A 382 10.85 8.02 -5.71
CA MET A 382 11.83 7.59 -6.71
C MET A 382 11.25 7.38 -8.11
N THR A 383 9.93 7.19 -8.22
CA THR A 383 9.22 7.04 -9.50
C THR A 383 9.06 8.40 -10.20
N ALA A 384 9.50 8.49 -11.46
CA ALA A 384 9.33 9.70 -12.28
C ALA A 384 7.94 9.73 -12.96
N VAL A 385 7.47 10.93 -13.31
CA VAL A 385 6.35 11.10 -14.25
C VAL A 385 6.90 10.97 -15.67
N LEU A 386 6.20 10.27 -16.55
CA LEU A 386 6.63 10.11 -17.94
C LEU A 386 6.38 11.38 -18.77
N GLY A 387 7.13 11.47 -19.88
CA GLY A 387 6.92 12.49 -20.90
C GLY A 387 5.56 12.39 -21.58
N THR A 388 5.31 13.31 -22.50
CA THR A 388 3.99 13.49 -23.13
C THR A 388 3.92 12.89 -24.53
N GLU A 389 2.70 12.68 -25.01
CA GLU A 389 2.37 12.31 -26.39
C GLU A 389 1.05 12.94 -26.82
N ILE A 390 0.84 13.12 -28.13
CA ILE A 390 -0.42 13.57 -28.69
C ILE A 390 -1.21 12.33 -29.12
N ILE A 391 -2.49 12.27 -28.75
CA ILE A 391 -3.41 11.19 -29.09
C ILE A 391 -4.74 11.73 -29.61
N ASN A 392 -5.48 10.87 -30.32
CA ASN A 392 -6.87 11.15 -30.62
C ASN A 392 -7.72 11.11 -29.34
N TYR A 393 -8.69 12.01 -29.20
CA TYR A 393 -9.53 12.13 -28.00
C TYR A 393 -10.24 10.81 -27.62
N ARG A 394 -10.53 9.94 -28.60
CA ARG A 394 -11.18 8.63 -28.36
C ARG A 394 -10.31 7.66 -27.55
N ASP A 395 -8.99 7.81 -27.66
CA ASP A 395 -8.00 7.01 -26.93
C ASP A 395 -7.66 7.63 -25.55
N GLY A 396 -8.37 8.71 -25.17
CA GLY A 396 -8.14 9.48 -23.94
C GLY A 396 -8.66 8.84 -22.65
N MET A 397 -9.38 7.72 -22.70
CA MET A 397 -9.92 7.08 -21.49
C MET A 397 -8.80 6.68 -20.51
N GLY A 398 -8.87 7.19 -19.27
CA GLY A 398 -7.85 6.96 -18.24
C GLY A 398 -6.54 7.73 -18.42
N ARG A 399 -6.43 8.55 -19.48
CA ARG A 399 -5.26 9.41 -19.71
C ARG A 399 -5.32 10.67 -18.85
N VAL A 400 -4.16 11.26 -18.58
CA VAL A 400 -4.06 12.56 -17.89
C VAL A 400 -3.63 13.63 -18.88
N LEU A 401 -4.40 14.72 -18.97
CA LEU A 401 -4.08 15.87 -19.82
C LEU A 401 -2.78 16.54 -19.40
N ALA A 402 -1.87 16.73 -20.36
CA ALA A 402 -0.63 17.46 -20.18
C ALA A 402 -0.72 18.94 -20.62
N GLN A 403 -1.83 19.31 -21.26
CA GLN A 403 -2.19 20.67 -21.66
C GLN A 403 -3.52 21.11 -21.02
N GLU A 404 -3.80 22.41 -21.05
CA GLU A 404 -5.16 22.93 -20.88
C GLU A 404 -5.91 22.85 -22.22
N VAL A 405 -7.24 22.76 -22.15
CA VAL A 405 -8.12 22.71 -23.33
C VAL A 405 -9.13 23.86 -23.27
N TYR A 406 -9.15 24.64 -24.35
CA TYR A 406 -9.96 25.85 -24.47
C TYR A 406 -11.05 25.70 -25.52
N ALA A 407 -12.25 26.22 -25.25
CA ALA A 407 -13.35 26.26 -26.20
C ALA A 407 -13.08 27.28 -27.31
N LYS A 408 -13.07 26.83 -28.57
CA LYS A 408 -12.93 27.71 -29.75
C LYS A 408 -14.22 28.41 -30.17
N ASP A 409 -15.37 27.84 -29.76
CA ASP A 409 -16.73 28.27 -30.08
C ASP A 409 -17.57 28.39 -28.80
N ASN A 410 -18.75 29.01 -28.88
CA ASN A 410 -19.72 29.06 -27.78
C ASN A 410 -20.64 27.82 -27.79
N LEU A 411 -21.14 27.42 -26.61
CA LEU A 411 -22.22 26.43 -26.47
C LEU A 411 -23.40 27.01 -25.69
N PRO A 412 -24.63 27.02 -26.25
CA PRO A 412 -24.91 26.84 -27.67
C PRO A 412 -24.29 27.99 -28.50
N PRO A 413 -23.99 27.78 -29.81
CA PRO A 413 -23.41 28.80 -30.67
C PRO A 413 -24.43 29.82 -31.20
N PHE A 414 -25.72 29.47 -31.16
CA PHE A 414 -26.89 30.30 -31.43
C PHE A 414 -27.82 30.28 -30.19
N PRO A 415 -28.74 31.24 -30.02
CA PRO A 415 -29.76 31.12 -28.97
C PRO A 415 -30.64 29.91 -29.31
N ALA A 416 -30.76 28.94 -28.40
CA ALA A 416 -31.39 27.66 -28.68
C ALA A 416 -32.65 27.45 -27.82
N SER A 417 -33.70 26.86 -28.39
CA SER A 417 -34.90 26.49 -27.63
C SER A 417 -34.59 25.39 -26.62
N VAL A 418 -35.17 25.49 -25.42
CA VAL A 418 -35.15 24.46 -24.37
C VAL A 418 -36.33 23.49 -24.53
N LYS A 419 -37.39 23.88 -25.25
CA LYS A 419 -38.64 23.12 -25.40
C LYS A 419 -39.09 22.98 -26.86
N ASP A 420 -39.98 22.04 -27.11
CA ASP A 420 -40.82 22.01 -28.30
C ASP A 420 -42.01 22.97 -28.09
N GLY A 421 -42.33 23.78 -29.09
CA GLY A 421 -43.38 24.79 -28.99
C GLY A 421 -43.19 25.94 -29.96
N TYR A 422 -43.30 27.18 -29.47
CA TYR A 422 -43.32 28.37 -30.31
C TYR A 422 -42.37 29.45 -29.78
N ALA A 423 -41.51 29.98 -30.64
CA ALA A 423 -40.75 31.20 -30.39
C ALA A 423 -41.66 32.41 -30.56
N VAL A 424 -41.78 33.21 -29.49
CA VAL A 424 -42.72 34.33 -29.37
C VAL A 424 -41.99 35.62 -28.98
N ARG A 425 -42.73 36.72 -29.06
CA ARG A 425 -42.38 37.99 -28.41
C ARG A 425 -43.12 38.05 -27.08
N ALA A 426 -42.41 38.00 -25.95
CA ALA A 426 -43.01 38.03 -24.62
C ALA A 426 -43.88 39.28 -24.39
N ALA A 427 -43.54 40.39 -25.04
CA ALA A 427 -44.29 41.65 -25.01
C ALA A 427 -45.67 41.58 -25.68
N ASP A 428 -45.93 40.60 -26.55
CA ASP A 428 -47.24 40.43 -27.20
C ASP A 428 -48.24 39.73 -26.26
N GLY A 429 -47.76 38.98 -25.25
CA GLY A 429 -48.58 38.29 -24.26
C GLY A 429 -49.44 37.13 -24.81
N PRO A 430 -50.48 36.69 -24.07
CA PRO A 430 -51.43 35.67 -24.52
C PRO A 430 -52.27 36.07 -25.75
N GLY A 431 -52.88 35.08 -26.38
CA GLY A 431 -53.84 35.24 -27.48
C GLY A 431 -53.37 34.66 -28.81
N ASP A 432 -54.16 34.92 -29.85
CA ASP A 432 -54.08 34.23 -31.14
C ASP A 432 -52.96 34.83 -32.02
N ARG A 433 -52.14 34.00 -32.65
CA ARG A 433 -50.92 34.39 -33.38
C ARG A 433 -50.81 33.64 -34.70
N PHE A 434 -50.26 34.32 -35.71
CA PHE A 434 -49.91 33.69 -36.99
C PHE A 434 -48.58 32.95 -36.89
N ILE A 435 -48.56 31.69 -37.31
CA ILE A 435 -47.33 30.90 -37.44
C ILE A 435 -46.72 31.25 -38.79
N ILE A 436 -45.50 31.79 -38.79
CA ILE A 436 -44.83 32.24 -40.03
C ILE A 436 -43.89 31.20 -40.66
N GLY A 437 -43.73 30.06 -40.01
CA GLY A 437 -42.83 28.97 -40.41
C GLY A 437 -42.34 28.17 -39.20
N GLU A 438 -41.32 27.35 -39.43
CA GLU A 438 -40.68 26.49 -38.43
C GLU A 438 -39.16 26.74 -38.39
N SER A 439 -38.58 26.68 -37.20
CA SER A 439 -37.14 26.54 -36.98
C SER A 439 -36.82 25.11 -36.52
N GLN A 440 -36.03 24.40 -37.33
CA GLN A 440 -35.64 23.01 -37.09
C GLN A 440 -34.17 22.91 -36.61
N ALA A 441 -33.87 21.89 -35.82
CA ALA A 441 -32.51 21.61 -35.38
C ALA A 441 -31.60 21.27 -36.58
N GLY A 442 -30.59 22.10 -36.82
CA GLY A 442 -29.60 21.94 -37.90
C GLY A 442 -29.66 23.05 -38.96
N GLU A 443 -30.74 23.82 -39.01
CA GLU A 443 -30.89 24.94 -39.97
C GLU A 443 -31.04 26.28 -39.24
N GLN A 444 -30.43 27.33 -39.79
CA GLN A 444 -30.55 28.69 -39.23
C GLN A 444 -31.79 29.37 -39.83
N PRO A 445 -32.81 29.76 -39.03
CA PRO A 445 -33.99 30.45 -39.53
C PRO A 445 -33.62 31.79 -40.17
N THR A 446 -34.21 32.06 -41.33
CA THR A 446 -33.96 33.27 -42.15
C THR A 446 -35.03 34.34 -41.98
N GLN A 447 -36.22 33.99 -41.48
CA GLN A 447 -37.32 34.91 -41.22
C GLN A 447 -37.15 35.59 -39.85
N THR A 448 -37.86 36.72 -39.66
CA THR A 448 -37.89 37.48 -38.41
C THR A 448 -39.33 37.49 -37.87
N VAL A 449 -39.50 37.16 -36.59
CA VAL A 449 -40.79 37.17 -35.90
C VAL A 449 -41.19 38.61 -35.56
N MET A 450 -42.26 39.10 -36.18
CA MET A 450 -42.81 40.44 -35.95
C MET A 450 -43.94 40.39 -34.89
N PRO A 451 -44.35 41.53 -34.30
CA PRO A 451 -45.51 41.57 -33.40
C PRO A 451 -46.76 40.90 -34.00
N GLY A 452 -47.41 40.04 -33.21
CA GLY A 452 -48.57 39.23 -33.60
C GLY A 452 -48.23 37.92 -34.33
N GLN A 453 -46.94 37.64 -34.55
CA GLN A 453 -46.45 36.42 -35.20
C GLN A 453 -45.68 35.55 -34.21
N VAL A 454 -45.59 34.26 -34.52
CA VAL A 454 -44.76 33.26 -33.84
C VAL A 454 -44.11 32.33 -34.86
N MET A 455 -43.06 31.63 -34.48
CA MET A 455 -42.45 30.58 -35.29
C MET A 455 -42.45 29.28 -34.48
N ARG A 456 -42.84 28.16 -35.09
CA ARG A 456 -42.72 26.84 -34.46
C ARG A 456 -41.24 26.53 -34.22
N VAL A 457 -40.89 26.01 -33.04
CA VAL A 457 -39.52 25.61 -32.69
C VAL A 457 -39.51 24.24 -32.04
N THR A 458 -38.46 23.47 -32.35
CA THR A 458 -38.15 22.20 -31.68
C THR A 458 -37.01 22.38 -30.68
N THR A 459 -36.89 21.45 -29.73
CA THR A 459 -35.88 21.45 -28.68
C THR A 459 -34.48 21.44 -29.31
N GLY A 460 -33.66 22.43 -28.97
CA GLY A 460 -32.33 22.62 -29.54
C GLY A 460 -32.29 23.36 -30.88
N ALA A 461 -33.43 23.69 -31.50
CA ALA A 461 -33.47 24.53 -32.70
C ALA A 461 -33.07 25.99 -32.39
N PRO A 462 -32.50 26.74 -33.36
CA PRO A 462 -32.18 28.14 -33.15
C PRO A 462 -33.44 29.02 -33.02
N ILE A 463 -33.40 30.00 -32.14
CA ILE A 463 -34.45 31.01 -32.01
C ILE A 463 -34.31 32.01 -33.18
N PRO A 464 -35.40 32.31 -33.93
CA PRO A 464 -35.37 33.30 -35.00
C PRO A 464 -35.17 34.72 -34.47
N CYS A 465 -34.69 35.61 -35.34
CA CYS A 465 -34.62 37.03 -35.02
C CYS A 465 -36.01 37.58 -34.66
N GLY A 466 -36.08 38.52 -33.73
CA GLY A 466 -37.33 39.19 -33.33
C GLY A 466 -38.08 38.52 -32.17
N ALA A 467 -37.92 37.21 -31.97
CA ALA A 467 -38.43 36.48 -30.80
C ALA A 467 -37.47 36.61 -29.60
N ASP A 468 -38.04 36.59 -28.38
CA ASP A 468 -37.28 36.73 -27.12
C ASP A 468 -37.71 35.75 -26.02
N ALA A 469 -38.70 34.88 -26.26
CA ALA A 469 -39.10 33.80 -25.35
C ALA A 469 -39.62 32.60 -26.14
N VAL A 470 -39.70 31.43 -25.51
CA VAL A 470 -40.40 30.25 -26.01
C VAL A 470 -41.60 29.93 -25.12
N VAL A 471 -42.71 29.56 -25.75
CA VAL A 471 -43.88 28.95 -25.11
C VAL A 471 -43.85 27.47 -25.45
N GLN A 472 -43.86 26.59 -24.45
CA GLN A 472 -43.94 25.14 -24.66
C GLN A 472 -45.29 24.76 -25.29
N VAL A 473 -45.34 23.72 -26.11
CA VAL A 473 -46.55 23.33 -26.86
C VAL A 473 -47.77 23.07 -25.96
N GLU A 474 -47.56 22.60 -24.73
CA GLU A 474 -48.61 22.33 -23.75
C GLU A 474 -49.36 23.58 -23.27
N ASP A 475 -48.75 24.78 -23.39
CA ASP A 475 -49.36 26.07 -23.06
C ASP A 475 -49.97 26.77 -24.30
N THR A 476 -50.36 25.97 -25.30
CA THR A 476 -50.95 26.47 -26.56
C THR A 476 -52.14 25.65 -27.05
N GLU A 477 -53.04 26.29 -27.81
CA GLU A 477 -54.11 25.62 -28.57
C GLU A 477 -53.92 25.90 -30.07
N LEU A 478 -53.83 24.86 -30.91
CA LEU A 478 -53.84 25.03 -32.36
C LEU A 478 -55.23 25.49 -32.82
N LEU A 479 -55.30 26.59 -33.58
CA LEU A 479 -56.55 27.18 -34.06
C LEU A 479 -56.82 26.91 -35.53
N ARG A 480 -55.77 26.88 -36.35
CA ARG A 480 -55.86 26.69 -37.80
C ARG A 480 -54.63 25.98 -38.35
N GLU A 481 -54.88 25.01 -39.21
CA GLU A 481 -53.90 24.25 -39.99
C GLU A 481 -54.21 24.36 -41.49
N SER A 482 -53.32 23.88 -42.35
CA SER A 482 -53.54 23.75 -43.79
C SER A 482 -54.61 22.68 -44.11
N ASP A 483 -55.23 22.76 -45.28
CA ASP A 483 -56.29 21.82 -45.71
C ASP A 483 -55.82 20.34 -45.77
N ASP A 484 -54.51 20.10 -45.82
CA ASP A 484 -53.88 18.78 -45.81
C ASP A 484 -53.28 18.37 -44.45
N GLY A 485 -53.39 19.23 -43.43
CA GLY A 485 -52.88 18.99 -42.07
C GLY A 485 -51.35 18.94 -41.95
N THR A 486 -50.62 19.49 -42.94
CA THR A 486 -49.15 19.47 -42.95
C THR A 486 -48.49 20.71 -42.33
N GLU A 487 -49.17 21.87 -42.35
CA GLU A 487 -48.67 23.12 -41.79
C GLU A 487 -49.63 23.70 -40.74
N GLU A 488 -49.09 24.09 -39.59
CA GLU A 488 -49.80 24.87 -38.58
C GLU A 488 -49.78 26.34 -38.97
N LEU A 489 -50.95 27.01 -39.01
CA LEU A 489 -51.10 28.38 -39.53
C LEU A 489 -51.42 29.41 -38.44
N GLU A 490 -52.24 29.04 -37.44
CA GLU A 490 -52.56 29.91 -36.30
C GLU A 490 -52.63 29.12 -34.98
N VAL A 491 -52.06 29.71 -33.93
CA VAL A 491 -52.02 29.15 -32.57
C VAL A 491 -52.46 30.19 -31.54
N ARG A 492 -53.16 29.76 -30.50
CA ARG A 492 -53.42 30.54 -29.30
C ARG A 492 -52.33 30.29 -28.27
N ILE A 493 -51.66 31.36 -27.84
CA ILE A 493 -50.78 31.34 -26.67
C ILE A 493 -51.64 31.52 -25.42
N LEU A 494 -51.63 30.55 -24.50
CA LEU A 494 -52.49 30.57 -23.30
C LEU A 494 -51.89 31.39 -22.15
N VAL A 495 -50.57 31.47 -22.08
CA VAL A 495 -49.83 31.98 -20.91
C VAL A 495 -49.00 33.24 -21.23
N GLN A 496 -48.81 34.09 -20.22
CA GLN A 496 -47.88 35.22 -20.31
C GLN A 496 -46.48 34.73 -19.95
N VAL A 497 -45.59 34.68 -20.94
CA VAL A 497 -44.16 34.33 -20.75
C VAL A 497 -43.31 35.55 -20.39
N ARG A 498 -42.10 35.28 -19.89
CA ARG A 498 -41.08 36.31 -19.59
C ARG A 498 -40.00 36.33 -20.68
N PRO A 499 -39.39 37.50 -20.98
CA PRO A 499 -38.21 37.54 -21.85
C PRO A 499 -37.10 36.61 -21.34
N GLY A 500 -36.50 35.85 -22.25
CA GLY A 500 -35.49 34.82 -21.98
C GLY A 500 -36.03 33.47 -21.49
N GLN A 501 -37.35 33.31 -21.31
CA GLN A 501 -37.94 32.04 -20.90
C GLN A 501 -37.70 30.94 -21.96
N ASP A 502 -37.32 29.75 -21.50
CA ASP A 502 -37.13 28.53 -22.29
C ASP A 502 -36.17 28.70 -23.49
N ILE A 503 -35.22 29.64 -23.36
CA ILE A 503 -34.12 29.88 -24.31
C ILE A 503 -32.78 29.71 -23.56
N ARG A 504 -31.84 28.99 -24.17
CA ARG A 504 -30.40 29.02 -23.83
C ARG A 504 -29.70 30.05 -24.72
N PRO A 505 -29.25 31.21 -24.19
CA PRO A 505 -28.51 32.21 -24.98
C PRO A 505 -27.18 31.68 -25.52
N ILE A 506 -26.59 32.41 -26.46
CA ILE A 506 -25.25 32.09 -26.99
C ILE A 506 -24.23 32.03 -25.85
N GLY A 507 -23.52 30.92 -25.73
CA GLY A 507 -22.49 30.71 -24.70
C GLY A 507 -23.03 30.61 -23.27
N HIS A 508 -24.27 30.16 -23.12
CA HIS A 508 -24.88 29.87 -21.81
C HIS A 508 -24.15 28.77 -21.03
N ASP A 509 -23.74 27.69 -21.73
CA ASP A 509 -23.13 26.52 -21.10
C ASP A 509 -21.60 26.56 -21.16
N ILE A 510 -21.03 27.02 -22.28
CA ILE A 510 -19.58 27.18 -22.49
C ILE A 510 -19.34 28.44 -23.32
N LYS A 511 -18.40 29.30 -22.90
CA LYS A 511 -18.00 30.48 -23.65
C LYS A 511 -16.76 30.23 -24.50
N ARG A 512 -16.71 30.86 -25.68
CA ARG A 512 -15.49 30.90 -26.49
C ARG A 512 -14.35 31.53 -25.68
N GLY A 513 -13.21 30.85 -25.64
CA GLY A 513 -12.03 31.20 -24.86
C GLY A 513 -12.02 30.68 -23.42
N GLU A 514 -13.05 29.95 -23.00
CA GLU A 514 -13.11 29.31 -21.68
C GLU A 514 -12.24 28.04 -21.63
N CYS A 515 -11.50 27.86 -20.53
CA CYS A 515 -10.76 26.62 -20.26
C CYS A 515 -11.73 25.55 -19.75
N VAL A 516 -12.08 24.59 -20.60
CA VAL A 516 -13.07 23.54 -20.30
C VAL A 516 -12.48 22.34 -19.58
N LEU A 517 -11.18 22.06 -19.78
CA LEU A 517 -10.44 21.01 -19.07
C LEU A 517 -9.03 21.52 -18.72
N ALA A 518 -8.67 21.42 -17.44
CA ALA A 518 -7.36 21.82 -16.95
C ALA A 518 -6.28 20.75 -17.23
N LYS A 519 -5.03 21.20 -17.26
CA LYS A 519 -3.87 20.31 -17.18
C LYS A 519 -3.91 19.51 -15.87
N GLY A 520 -3.61 18.22 -15.94
CA GLY A 520 -3.66 17.29 -14.79
C GLY A 520 -5.02 16.62 -14.59
N THR A 521 -6.05 16.95 -15.37
CA THR A 521 -7.32 16.20 -15.36
C THR A 521 -7.11 14.78 -15.88
N HIS A 522 -7.50 13.80 -15.05
CA HIS A 522 -7.59 12.38 -15.42
C HIS A 522 -8.96 12.12 -16.07
N MET A 523 -8.95 11.73 -17.35
CA MET A 523 -10.14 11.76 -18.20
C MET A 523 -11.00 10.49 -18.08
N GLY A 524 -12.29 10.68 -17.80
CA GLY A 524 -13.35 9.69 -17.96
C GLY A 524 -14.28 10.02 -19.14
N PRO A 525 -15.44 9.35 -19.24
CA PRO A 525 -16.34 9.49 -20.39
C PRO A 525 -16.87 10.92 -20.60
N SER A 526 -17.09 11.66 -19.52
CA SER A 526 -17.56 13.05 -19.54
C SER A 526 -16.54 13.99 -20.19
N GLU A 527 -15.26 13.81 -19.86
CA GLU A 527 -14.16 14.62 -20.39
C GLU A 527 -13.96 14.32 -21.89
N ILE A 528 -14.08 13.05 -22.31
CA ILE A 528 -14.05 12.67 -23.73
C ILE A 528 -15.24 13.28 -24.49
N GLY A 529 -16.42 13.31 -23.87
CA GLY A 529 -17.59 14.03 -24.40
C GLY A 529 -17.32 15.53 -24.56
N LEU A 530 -16.74 16.17 -23.54
CA LEU A 530 -16.45 17.60 -23.54
C LEU A 530 -15.40 18.00 -24.59
N LEU A 531 -14.36 17.18 -24.79
CA LEU A 531 -13.40 17.32 -25.90
C LEU A 531 -14.10 17.29 -27.28
N ALA A 532 -15.05 16.37 -27.46
CA ALA A 532 -15.85 16.31 -28.68
C ALA A 532 -16.76 17.55 -28.83
N THR A 533 -17.38 18.02 -27.74
CA THR A 533 -18.24 19.22 -27.71
C THR A 533 -17.49 20.48 -28.16
N VAL A 534 -16.25 20.69 -27.70
CA VAL A 534 -15.42 21.83 -28.17
C VAL A 534 -14.68 21.55 -29.49
N GLY A 535 -14.85 20.36 -30.06
CA GLY A 535 -14.22 19.94 -31.31
C GLY A 535 -12.68 19.97 -31.25
N VAL A 536 -12.11 19.52 -30.13
CA VAL A 536 -10.67 19.30 -29.93
C VAL A 536 -10.42 17.79 -29.98
N THR A 537 -10.07 17.30 -31.18
CA THR A 537 -9.98 15.86 -31.45
C THR A 537 -8.61 15.24 -31.21
N GLU A 538 -7.57 16.06 -31.05
CA GLU A 538 -6.21 15.66 -30.71
C GLU A 538 -5.80 16.39 -29.42
N VAL A 539 -5.22 15.67 -28.46
CA VAL A 539 -4.85 16.21 -27.14
C VAL A 539 -3.48 15.70 -26.70
N GLU A 540 -2.69 16.58 -26.08
CA GLU A 540 -1.44 16.21 -25.40
C GLU A 540 -1.74 15.61 -24.02
N VAL A 541 -1.26 14.39 -23.79
CA VAL A 541 -1.43 13.62 -22.56
C VAL A 541 -0.10 13.08 -22.06
N HIS A 542 -0.04 12.68 -20.79
CA HIS A 542 1.07 11.87 -20.30
C HIS A 542 1.05 10.45 -20.89
N LYS A 543 2.23 9.91 -21.18
CA LYS A 543 2.41 8.54 -21.66
C LYS A 543 2.01 7.52 -20.61
N PHE A 544 1.41 6.42 -21.04
CA PHE A 544 1.27 5.23 -20.20
C PHE A 544 2.61 4.50 -20.09
N PRO A 545 3.01 4.02 -18.90
CA PRO A 545 4.18 3.17 -18.72
C PRO A 545 3.98 1.82 -19.42
N VAL A 546 5.00 1.38 -20.18
CA VAL A 546 5.07 -0.01 -20.66
C VAL A 546 5.64 -0.88 -19.54
N VAL A 547 4.96 -2.00 -19.24
CA VAL A 547 5.31 -2.85 -18.08
C VAL A 547 5.69 -4.27 -18.51
N ALA A 548 6.94 -4.65 -18.29
CA ALA A 548 7.43 -6.01 -18.51
C ALA A 548 7.24 -6.89 -17.27
N VAL A 549 6.78 -8.13 -17.45
CA VAL A 549 6.52 -9.09 -16.36
C VAL A 549 7.19 -10.44 -16.65
N MET A 550 7.96 -10.95 -15.68
CA MET A 550 8.57 -12.28 -15.67
C MET A 550 8.29 -13.01 -14.35
N SER A 551 8.21 -14.35 -14.39
CA SER A 551 8.27 -15.18 -13.19
C SER A 551 9.63 -15.90 -13.12
N THR A 552 10.14 -16.10 -11.91
CA THR A 552 11.43 -16.77 -11.66
C THR A 552 11.21 -17.96 -10.74
N GLY A 553 11.67 -19.14 -11.14
CA GLY A 553 11.56 -20.35 -10.33
C GLY A 553 11.80 -21.61 -11.15
N ASN A 554 12.79 -22.41 -10.78
CA ASN A 554 13.04 -23.70 -11.42
C ASN A 554 11.87 -24.70 -11.27
N GLU A 555 10.97 -24.50 -10.32
CA GLU A 555 9.74 -25.28 -10.12
C GLU A 555 8.62 -24.92 -11.10
N LEU A 556 8.73 -23.82 -11.84
CA LEU A 556 7.65 -23.30 -12.66
C LEU A 556 7.53 -24.01 -14.02
N LEU A 557 6.28 -24.14 -14.47
CA LEU A 557 5.85 -24.53 -15.81
C LEU A 557 4.82 -23.50 -16.31
N ASN A 558 4.61 -23.41 -17.62
CA ASN A 558 3.58 -22.51 -18.15
C ASN A 558 2.17 -23.04 -17.83
N PRO A 559 1.13 -22.18 -17.85
CA PRO A 559 -0.26 -22.60 -17.66
C PRO A 559 -0.70 -23.73 -18.61
N GLU A 560 -0.16 -23.76 -19.82
CA GLU A 560 -0.48 -24.71 -20.90
C GLU A 560 0.17 -26.10 -20.70
N ASP A 561 1.22 -26.19 -19.87
CA ASP A 561 2.01 -27.40 -19.68
C ASP A 561 1.34 -28.40 -18.73
N ASP A 562 1.56 -29.70 -18.92
CA ASP A 562 1.19 -30.74 -17.95
C ASP A 562 2.15 -30.78 -16.74
N LEU A 563 1.62 -31.10 -15.56
CA LEU A 563 2.41 -31.10 -14.33
C LEU A 563 3.44 -32.24 -14.32
N LEU A 564 4.69 -31.88 -14.04
CA LEU A 564 5.79 -32.81 -13.79
C LEU A 564 6.12 -32.90 -12.29
N PRO A 565 6.77 -33.97 -11.81
CA PRO A 565 7.16 -34.11 -10.41
C PRO A 565 7.98 -32.91 -9.90
N GLY A 566 7.58 -32.34 -8.77
CA GLY A 566 8.23 -31.17 -8.17
C GLY A 566 8.00 -29.86 -8.93
N LYS A 567 7.05 -29.81 -9.88
CA LYS A 567 6.68 -28.60 -10.61
C LYS A 567 5.28 -28.09 -10.28
N ILE A 568 5.07 -26.79 -10.47
CA ILE A 568 3.77 -26.11 -10.40
C ILE A 568 3.61 -25.15 -11.60
N ARG A 569 2.37 -24.80 -11.95
CA ARG A 569 2.11 -23.81 -13.01
C ARG A 569 2.30 -22.38 -12.49
N ASP A 570 2.93 -21.55 -13.30
CA ASP A 570 3.09 -20.12 -13.07
C ASP A 570 1.73 -19.40 -13.16
N SER A 571 1.19 -19.03 -11.99
CA SER A 571 -0.03 -18.22 -11.88
C SER A 571 0.25 -16.73 -11.76
N ASN A 572 1.42 -16.35 -11.26
CA ASN A 572 1.70 -14.98 -10.84
C ASN A 572 1.84 -14.06 -12.05
N ARG A 573 2.55 -14.50 -13.10
CA ARG A 573 2.71 -13.72 -14.33
C ARG A 573 1.35 -13.38 -14.95
N SER A 574 0.45 -14.36 -15.06
CA SER A 574 -0.90 -14.16 -15.58
C SER A 574 -1.74 -13.22 -14.70
N THR A 575 -1.68 -13.36 -13.37
CA THR A 575 -2.40 -12.46 -12.45
C THR A 575 -1.86 -11.03 -12.51
N LEU A 576 -0.52 -10.85 -12.49
CA LEU A 576 0.11 -9.54 -12.55
C LEU A 576 -0.19 -8.83 -13.87
N LEU A 577 -0.04 -9.52 -15.01
CA LEU A 577 -0.39 -8.99 -16.33
C LEU A 577 -1.86 -8.53 -16.38
N ALA A 578 -2.78 -9.34 -15.85
CA ALA A 578 -4.20 -8.99 -15.80
C ALA A 578 -4.48 -7.75 -14.92
N THR A 579 -3.89 -7.66 -13.72
CA THR A 579 -4.03 -6.47 -12.85
C THR A 579 -3.51 -5.19 -13.51
N ILE A 580 -2.41 -5.29 -14.28
CA ILE A 580 -1.85 -4.12 -14.98
C ILE A 580 -2.73 -3.73 -16.18
N GLN A 581 -3.26 -4.70 -16.91
CA GLN A 581 -4.18 -4.51 -18.03
C GLN A 581 -5.55 -3.96 -17.59
N GLU A 582 -6.04 -4.33 -16.40
CA GLU A 582 -7.28 -3.76 -15.81
C GLU A 582 -7.17 -2.24 -15.59
N HIS A 583 -5.96 -1.73 -15.35
CA HIS A 583 -5.68 -0.30 -15.29
C HIS A 583 -5.37 0.36 -16.64
N GLY A 584 -5.44 -0.39 -17.75
CA GLY A 584 -5.27 0.13 -19.12
C GLY A 584 -3.82 0.23 -19.61
N TYR A 585 -2.84 -0.22 -18.83
CA TYR A 585 -1.42 -0.09 -19.21
C TYR A 585 -0.97 -1.20 -20.19
N PRO A 586 -0.13 -0.88 -21.18
CA PRO A 586 0.45 -1.86 -22.09
C PRO A 586 1.47 -2.76 -21.38
N THR A 587 1.38 -4.07 -21.62
CA THR A 587 2.23 -5.08 -20.97
C THR A 587 3.10 -5.89 -21.93
N ILE A 588 4.24 -6.35 -21.42
CA ILE A 588 5.16 -7.26 -22.09
C ILE A 588 5.34 -8.51 -21.23
N ASN A 589 5.10 -9.68 -21.82
CA ASN A 589 5.31 -10.97 -21.16
C ASN A 589 6.71 -11.48 -21.51
N LEU A 590 7.60 -11.57 -20.51
CA LEU A 590 8.98 -12.06 -20.63
C LEU A 590 9.14 -13.55 -20.28
N GLY A 591 8.05 -14.26 -19.99
CA GLY A 591 8.09 -15.69 -19.73
C GLY A 591 8.46 -16.12 -18.30
N ILE A 592 8.88 -17.38 -18.21
CA ILE A 592 9.46 -18.00 -17.02
C ILE A 592 10.98 -18.01 -17.21
N VAL A 593 11.71 -17.62 -16.17
CA VAL A 593 13.17 -17.58 -16.16
C VAL A 593 13.68 -18.51 -15.06
N GLY A 594 14.69 -19.32 -15.39
CA GLY A 594 15.28 -20.26 -14.42
C GLY A 594 16.07 -19.54 -13.33
N ASP A 595 16.25 -20.18 -12.17
CA ASP A 595 17.09 -19.59 -11.10
C ASP A 595 18.58 -19.81 -11.43
N ASN A 596 19.10 -19.02 -12.35
CA ASN A 596 20.52 -18.85 -12.59
C ASN A 596 20.81 -17.38 -12.96
N PRO A 597 21.99 -16.83 -12.58
CA PRO A 597 22.26 -15.40 -12.77
C PRO A 597 22.27 -14.93 -14.23
N ASP A 598 22.78 -15.76 -15.16
CA ASP A 598 22.90 -15.39 -16.58
C ASP A 598 21.52 -15.21 -17.24
N ASP A 599 20.59 -16.16 -17.06
CA ASP A 599 19.24 -16.05 -17.62
C ASP A 599 18.45 -14.89 -17.00
N LEU A 600 18.62 -14.65 -15.69
CA LEU A 600 18.03 -13.50 -14.99
C LEU A 600 18.56 -12.17 -15.56
N LEU A 601 19.88 -12.05 -15.75
CA LEU A 601 20.51 -10.86 -16.31
C LEU A 601 20.05 -10.61 -17.76
N ASN A 602 19.97 -11.66 -18.58
CA ASN A 602 19.49 -11.56 -19.96
C ASN A 602 18.02 -11.10 -20.02
N ALA A 603 17.13 -11.71 -19.23
CA ALA A 603 15.71 -11.35 -19.20
C ALA A 603 15.47 -9.93 -18.64
N LEU A 604 16.23 -9.51 -17.61
CA LEU A 604 16.17 -8.15 -17.09
C LEU A 604 16.63 -7.13 -18.14
N ASN A 605 17.75 -7.37 -18.83
CA ASN A 605 18.22 -6.50 -19.92
C ASN A 605 17.20 -6.40 -21.07
N GLU A 606 16.55 -7.52 -21.44
CA GLU A 606 15.45 -7.48 -22.40
C GLU A 606 14.30 -6.58 -21.91
N GLY A 607 13.85 -6.76 -20.68
CA GLY A 607 12.82 -5.91 -20.06
C GLY A 607 13.18 -4.43 -20.04
N ILE A 608 14.40 -4.10 -19.61
CA ILE A 608 14.97 -2.75 -19.59
C ILE A 608 14.92 -2.08 -20.96
N SER A 609 15.25 -2.83 -22.02
CA SER A 609 15.27 -2.30 -23.39
C SER A 609 13.87 -2.08 -24.00
N ARG A 610 12.83 -2.74 -23.46
CA ARG A 610 11.48 -2.78 -24.05
C ARG A 610 10.39 -2.10 -23.20
N ALA A 611 10.63 -1.85 -21.91
CA ALA A 611 9.63 -1.39 -20.95
C ALA A 611 10.18 -0.29 -20.03
N ASP A 612 9.30 0.46 -19.36
CA ASP A 612 9.65 1.49 -18.36
C ASP A 612 9.67 0.93 -16.94
N VAL A 613 8.87 -0.12 -16.73
CA VAL A 613 8.77 -0.86 -15.47
C VAL A 613 9.07 -2.33 -15.73
N ILE A 614 9.89 -2.95 -14.89
CA ILE A 614 10.10 -4.39 -14.87
C ILE A 614 9.54 -4.96 -13.57
N ILE A 615 8.74 -6.00 -13.67
CA ILE A 615 8.17 -6.72 -12.53
C ILE A 615 8.63 -8.18 -12.60
N THR A 616 9.20 -8.66 -11.51
CA THR A 616 9.53 -10.08 -11.34
C THR A 616 8.69 -10.69 -10.22
N SER A 617 8.53 -12.01 -10.24
CA SER A 617 7.90 -12.75 -9.13
C SER A 617 8.69 -14.04 -8.82
N GLY A 618 9.16 -14.15 -7.57
CA GLY A 618 10.05 -15.25 -7.14
C GLY A 618 11.48 -14.76 -6.86
N GLY A 619 12.38 -15.65 -6.44
CA GLY A 619 13.82 -15.35 -6.35
C GLY A 619 14.28 -14.26 -5.36
N VAL A 620 13.44 -13.83 -4.42
CA VAL A 620 13.65 -12.63 -3.56
C VAL A 620 13.80 -12.88 -2.05
N SER A 621 13.78 -14.13 -1.59
CA SER A 621 13.81 -14.45 -0.15
C SER A 621 15.24 -14.57 0.39
N MET A 622 15.54 -15.67 1.09
CA MET A 622 16.86 -16.07 1.61
C MET A 622 17.26 -17.48 1.13
N GLY A 623 16.62 -17.93 0.04
CA GLY A 623 16.88 -19.21 -0.61
C GLY A 623 18.27 -19.28 -1.23
N GLU A 624 18.76 -20.50 -1.45
CA GLU A 624 20.07 -20.73 -2.06
C GLU A 624 20.17 -20.20 -3.49
N LYS A 625 19.04 -20.18 -4.20
CA LYS A 625 18.92 -19.77 -5.60
C LYS A 625 18.24 -18.40 -5.78
N ASP A 626 18.08 -17.63 -4.69
CA ASP A 626 17.49 -16.28 -4.73
C ASP A 626 18.50 -15.24 -5.25
N TYR A 627 18.99 -15.45 -6.48
CA TYR A 627 20.06 -14.64 -7.08
C TYR A 627 19.61 -13.26 -7.52
N LEU A 628 18.31 -13.00 -7.64
CA LEU A 628 17.78 -11.80 -8.29
C LEU A 628 18.29 -10.50 -7.65
N LYS A 629 18.37 -10.45 -6.32
CA LYS A 629 18.92 -9.30 -5.58
C LYS A 629 20.40 -9.06 -5.88
N GLN A 630 21.17 -10.12 -6.10
CA GLN A 630 22.58 -10.04 -6.44
C GLN A 630 22.77 -9.60 -7.89
N VAL A 631 21.94 -10.10 -8.83
CA VAL A 631 21.97 -9.67 -10.24
C VAL A 631 21.60 -8.18 -10.38
N LEU A 632 20.60 -7.71 -9.63
CA LEU A 632 20.20 -6.30 -9.62
C LEU A 632 21.35 -5.37 -9.13
N ASP A 633 22.03 -5.73 -8.04
CA ASP A 633 23.08 -4.92 -7.42
C ASP A 633 24.44 -5.05 -8.15
N ILE A 634 24.88 -6.29 -8.41
CA ILE A 634 26.23 -6.60 -8.89
C ILE A 634 26.33 -6.47 -10.42
N ASP A 635 25.35 -6.96 -11.18
CA ASP A 635 25.44 -7.02 -12.65
C ASP A 635 24.78 -5.83 -13.35
N LEU A 636 23.62 -5.38 -12.84
CA LEU A 636 22.89 -4.23 -13.40
C LEU A 636 23.22 -2.90 -12.73
N HIS A 637 23.91 -2.91 -11.59
CA HIS A 637 24.21 -1.72 -10.78
C HIS A 637 22.96 -0.89 -10.44
N ALA A 638 21.82 -1.56 -10.29
CA ALA A 638 20.55 -0.93 -9.93
C ALA A 638 20.52 -0.58 -8.44
N GLN A 639 20.10 0.65 -8.12
CA GLN A 639 19.97 1.09 -6.74
C GLN A 639 18.77 0.42 -6.07
N ILE A 640 19.02 -0.60 -5.25
CA ILE A 640 17.98 -1.24 -4.41
C ILE A 640 17.67 -0.33 -3.22
N HIS A 641 16.47 0.26 -3.20
CA HIS A 641 16.04 1.17 -2.13
C HIS A 641 15.55 0.44 -0.88
N PHE A 642 14.90 -0.71 -1.08
CA PHE A 642 14.60 -1.66 -0.01
C PHE A 642 14.52 -3.08 -0.57
N GLY A 643 14.92 -4.06 0.25
CA GLY A 643 14.80 -5.50 -0.07
C GLY A 643 13.92 -6.30 0.90
N ARG A 644 13.33 -5.64 1.91
CA ARG A 644 12.35 -6.22 2.85
C ARG A 644 11.40 -5.15 3.37
N VAL A 645 10.12 -5.49 3.52
CA VAL A 645 9.07 -4.62 4.07
C VAL A 645 8.36 -5.29 5.26
N PHE A 646 8.11 -4.53 6.32
CA PHE A 646 7.39 -4.96 7.52
C PHE A 646 5.88 -5.03 7.25
N MET A 647 5.46 -6.07 6.53
CA MET A 647 4.06 -6.28 6.12
C MET A 647 3.72 -7.77 6.00
N LYS A 648 2.42 -8.08 6.02
CA LYS A 648 1.88 -9.42 5.79
C LYS A 648 0.71 -9.37 4.79
N PRO A 649 0.68 -10.23 3.75
CA PRO A 649 1.84 -10.83 3.12
C PRO A 649 2.75 -9.76 2.50
N GLY A 650 3.95 -10.11 2.03
CA GLY A 650 4.83 -9.18 1.30
C GLY A 650 6.25 -8.98 1.84
N LEU A 651 6.66 -9.69 2.90
CA LEU A 651 7.96 -9.49 3.58
C LEU A 651 9.21 -9.31 2.66
N PRO A 652 9.45 -10.14 1.62
CA PRO A 652 10.67 -10.04 0.80
C PRO A 652 10.54 -9.07 -0.40
N THR A 653 9.46 -8.28 -0.49
CA THR A 653 9.26 -7.32 -1.58
C THR A 653 10.44 -6.37 -1.68
N THR A 654 10.91 -6.19 -2.91
CA THR A 654 12.13 -5.46 -3.23
C THR A 654 11.84 -4.43 -4.32
N PHE A 655 12.37 -3.22 -4.16
CA PHE A 655 12.21 -2.13 -5.12
C PHE A 655 13.57 -1.52 -5.44
N ALA A 656 13.84 -1.35 -6.73
CA ALA A 656 15.07 -0.76 -7.23
C ALA A 656 14.80 0.23 -8.37
N THR A 657 15.74 1.15 -8.58
CA THR A 657 15.76 2.04 -9.76
C THR A 657 17.10 1.97 -10.46
N MET A 658 17.08 2.18 -11.76
CA MET A 658 18.28 2.19 -12.58
C MET A 658 18.14 3.28 -13.64
N ASP A 659 19.13 4.17 -13.71
CA ASP A 659 19.13 5.32 -14.61
C ASP A 659 20.06 5.04 -15.81
N ILE A 660 19.50 4.95 -17.01
CA ILE A 660 20.24 4.71 -18.26
C ILE A 660 20.01 5.90 -19.20
N ASP A 661 21.09 6.53 -19.67
CA ASP A 661 21.06 7.68 -20.59
C ASP A 661 20.12 8.82 -20.15
N GLY A 662 19.97 9.02 -18.83
CA GLY A 662 19.08 10.00 -18.21
C GLY A 662 17.61 9.56 -18.08
N VAL A 663 17.26 8.35 -18.52
CA VAL A 663 15.94 7.74 -18.37
C VAL A 663 15.94 6.79 -17.18
N ARG A 664 15.06 7.06 -16.20
CA ARG A 664 14.84 6.18 -15.06
C ARG A 664 13.96 4.98 -15.42
N LYS A 665 14.47 3.78 -15.20
CA LYS A 665 13.70 2.54 -15.16
C LYS A 665 13.46 2.14 -13.70
N ILE A 666 12.29 1.59 -13.40
CA ILE A 666 11.94 1.13 -12.06
C ILE A 666 11.67 -0.39 -12.06
N ILE A 667 12.13 -1.07 -11.01
CA ILE A 667 12.10 -2.53 -10.93
C ILE A 667 11.44 -2.95 -9.63
N PHE A 668 10.39 -3.75 -9.74
CA PHE A 668 9.69 -4.38 -8.61
C PHE A 668 9.96 -5.88 -8.62
N ALA A 669 10.67 -6.36 -7.60
CA ALA A 669 10.93 -7.76 -7.42
C ALA A 669 10.01 -8.30 -6.30
N LEU A 670 8.91 -8.93 -6.73
CA LEU A 670 7.78 -9.31 -5.88
C LEU A 670 7.93 -10.74 -5.33
N PRO A 671 7.29 -11.08 -4.20
CA PRO A 671 7.39 -12.42 -3.62
C PRO A 671 6.70 -13.47 -4.50
N GLY A 672 7.32 -14.65 -4.66
CA GLY A 672 6.78 -15.75 -5.49
C GLY A 672 5.50 -16.41 -4.96
N ASN A 673 5.12 -16.16 -3.70
CA ASN A 673 3.84 -16.62 -3.15
C ASN A 673 2.66 -15.88 -3.83
N PRO A 674 1.72 -16.56 -4.51
CA PRO A 674 0.76 -15.91 -5.41
C PRO A 674 -0.02 -14.72 -4.82
N VAL A 675 -0.55 -14.87 -3.61
CA VAL A 675 -1.25 -13.77 -2.92
C VAL A 675 -0.33 -12.59 -2.69
N SER A 676 0.92 -12.86 -2.30
CA SER A 676 1.90 -11.83 -1.95
C SER A 676 2.23 -10.98 -3.18
N ALA A 677 2.35 -11.60 -4.36
CA ALA A 677 2.57 -10.91 -5.63
C ALA A 677 1.44 -9.91 -5.92
N VAL A 678 0.16 -10.35 -5.92
CA VAL A 678 -0.97 -9.46 -6.24
C VAL A 678 -1.26 -8.41 -5.14
N VAL A 679 -1.06 -8.73 -3.85
CA VAL A 679 -1.16 -7.72 -2.76
C VAL A 679 -0.11 -6.63 -2.95
N THR A 680 1.15 -7.00 -3.19
CA THR A 680 2.26 -6.03 -3.32
C THR A 680 2.22 -5.27 -4.64
N CYS A 681 1.69 -5.88 -5.71
CA CYS A 681 1.36 -5.19 -6.96
C CYS A 681 0.34 -4.07 -6.72
N ASN A 682 -0.77 -4.38 -6.05
CA ASN A 682 -1.79 -3.38 -5.71
C ASN A 682 -1.26 -2.25 -4.82
N LEU A 683 -0.45 -2.60 -3.81
CA LEU A 683 0.05 -1.62 -2.83
C LEU A 683 1.19 -0.73 -3.34
N PHE A 684 2.07 -1.21 -4.21
CA PHE A 684 3.27 -0.47 -4.65
C PHE A 684 3.31 -0.20 -6.16
N VAL A 685 3.04 -1.21 -6.99
CA VAL A 685 3.15 -1.10 -8.45
C VAL A 685 2.05 -0.18 -8.99
N VAL A 686 0.79 -0.42 -8.63
CA VAL A 686 -0.35 0.36 -9.16
C VAL A 686 -0.20 1.87 -8.86
N PRO A 687 0.14 2.31 -7.63
CA PRO A 687 0.44 3.72 -7.35
C PRO A 687 1.66 4.27 -8.13
N ALA A 688 2.72 3.48 -8.32
CA ALA A 688 3.85 3.90 -9.16
C ALA A 688 3.42 4.14 -10.61
N LEU A 689 2.67 3.19 -11.21
CA LEU A 689 2.14 3.33 -12.58
C LEU A 689 1.21 4.55 -12.71
N ARG A 690 0.35 4.79 -11.72
CA ARG A 690 -0.52 6.00 -11.65
C ARG A 690 0.30 7.29 -11.65
N LYS A 691 1.43 7.33 -10.93
CA LYS A 691 2.34 8.48 -10.93
C LYS A 691 3.03 8.63 -12.29
N MET A 692 3.47 7.53 -12.91
CA MET A 692 4.13 7.54 -14.22
C MET A 692 3.23 8.12 -15.31
N GLN A 693 1.93 7.79 -15.32
CA GLN A 693 0.94 8.39 -16.22
C GLN A 693 0.47 9.80 -15.83
N GLY A 694 1.08 10.44 -14.84
CA GLY A 694 0.81 11.83 -14.47
C GLY A 694 -0.37 12.09 -13.54
N ILE A 695 -0.98 11.08 -12.89
CA ILE A 695 -2.02 11.35 -11.87
C ILE A 695 -1.37 12.11 -10.70
N LEU A 696 -1.95 13.28 -10.38
CA LEU A 696 -1.46 14.19 -9.34
C LEU A 696 -1.45 13.57 -7.94
N ASP A 697 -2.52 12.84 -7.59
CA ASP A 697 -2.58 12.01 -6.38
C ASP A 697 -2.67 10.52 -6.76
N PRO A 698 -1.53 9.83 -6.89
CA PRO A 698 -1.50 8.44 -7.37
C PRO A 698 -1.90 7.42 -6.28
N ARG A 699 -2.21 7.87 -5.06
CA ARG A 699 -2.52 7.01 -3.91
C ARG A 699 -3.81 6.19 -4.17
N PRO A 700 -3.96 5.03 -3.53
CA PRO A 700 -5.20 4.26 -3.63
C PRO A 700 -6.31 4.90 -2.80
N THR A 701 -7.56 4.73 -3.25
CA THR A 701 -8.74 5.10 -2.46
C THR A 701 -8.86 4.16 -1.26
N ILE A 702 -8.86 4.73 -0.06
CA ILE A 702 -9.11 4.04 1.20
C ILE A 702 -10.49 4.45 1.70
N ILE A 703 -11.32 3.48 2.05
CA ILE A 703 -12.65 3.70 2.64
C ILE A 703 -12.74 3.06 4.02
N LYS A 704 -13.63 3.60 4.86
CA LYS A 704 -13.97 3.00 6.15
C LYS A 704 -15.05 1.92 5.93
N ALA A 705 -14.85 0.74 6.52
CA ALA A 705 -15.79 -0.39 6.44
C ALA A 705 -15.93 -1.09 7.80
N ARG A 706 -17.05 -1.79 8.01
CA ARG A 706 -17.29 -2.63 9.20
C ARG A 706 -16.78 -4.05 9.00
N LEU A 707 -16.03 -4.61 9.95
CA LEU A 707 -15.61 -6.02 9.89
C LEU A 707 -16.81 -6.98 9.96
N SER A 708 -16.90 -7.97 9.05
CA SER A 708 -17.95 -9.00 9.10
C SER A 708 -17.80 -10.03 10.22
N CYS A 709 -16.58 -10.19 10.73
CA CYS A 709 -16.15 -11.21 11.69
C CYS A 709 -14.91 -10.71 12.44
N ASP A 710 -14.64 -11.31 13.60
CA ASP A 710 -13.45 -10.99 14.39
C ASP A 710 -12.16 -11.41 13.65
N VAL A 711 -11.07 -10.66 13.85
CA VAL A 711 -9.77 -10.90 13.21
C VAL A 711 -8.63 -10.69 14.20
N LYS A 712 -7.79 -11.71 14.37
CA LYS A 712 -6.56 -11.63 15.19
C LYS A 712 -5.45 -10.89 14.44
N LEU A 713 -4.76 -9.99 15.13
CA LEU A 713 -3.71 -9.14 14.55
C LEU A 713 -2.33 -9.83 14.56
N ASP A 714 -1.56 -9.58 13.51
CA ASP A 714 -0.16 -10.03 13.36
C ASP A 714 0.80 -8.98 13.95
N PRO A 715 2.04 -9.33 14.34
CA PRO A 715 3.08 -8.32 14.64
C PRO A 715 3.28 -7.27 13.54
N ARG A 716 2.95 -7.58 12.29
CA ARG A 716 3.01 -6.67 11.14
C ARG A 716 1.62 -6.19 10.74
N PRO A 717 1.50 -5.01 10.09
CA PRO A 717 0.26 -4.67 9.39
C PRO A 717 -0.10 -5.76 8.37
N GLU A 718 -1.37 -6.16 8.36
CA GLU A 718 -1.86 -7.26 7.52
C GLU A 718 -2.87 -6.79 6.45
N TYR A 719 -2.56 -7.13 5.21
CA TYR A 719 -3.33 -6.81 4.01
C TYR A 719 -4.21 -7.99 3.63
N HIS A 720 -5.44 -7.94 4.14
CA HIS A 720 -6.37 -9.07 4.16
C HIS A 720 -7.43 -8.88 3.07
N ARG A 721 -7.61 -9.88 2.20
CA ARG A 721 -8.55 -9.82 1.06
C ARG A 721 -10.00 -9.82 1.53
N CYS A 722 -10.76 -8.81 1.13
CA CYS A 722 -12.18 -8.71 1.47
C CYS A 722 -13.08 -8.45 0.25
N ILE A 723 -14.37 -8.72 0.48
CA ILE A 723 -15.48 -8.27 -0.36
C ILE A 723 -16.19 -7.16 0.42
N LEU A 724 -16.20 -5.97 -0.16
CA LEU A 724 -16.98 -4.81 0.29
C LEU A 724 -18.40 -4.92 -0.26
N THR A 725 -19.39 -4.86 0.65
CA THR A 725 -20.82 -4.90 0.32
C THR A 725 -21.55 -3.80 1.06
N TRP A 726 -22.32 -2.98 0.35
CA TRP A 726 -23.24 -2.02 0.97
C TRP A 726 -24.57 -2.72 1.27
N HIS A 727 -25.01 -2.63 2.53
CA HIS A 727 -26.35 -3.05 2.93
C HIS A 727 -27.34 -1.89 2.78
N HIS A 728 -28.60 -2.21 2.49
CA HIS A 728 -29.63 -1.20 2.32
C HIS A 728 -29.82 -0.38 3.61
N GLN A 729 -29.80 0.94 3.48
CA GLN A 729 -29.93 1.92 4.58
C GLN A 729 -28.77 1.96 5.61
N GLU A 730 -27.66 1.24 5.38
CA GLU A 730 -26.45 1.40 6.20
C GLU A 730 -25.44 2.39 5.58
N PRO A 731 -24.81 3.28 6.37
CA PRO A 731 -23.88 4.29 5.86
C PRO A 731 -22.47 3.76 5.57
N LEU A 732 -22.08 2.63 6.17
CA LEU A 732 -20.76 2.00 5.98
C LEU A 732 -20.94 0.64 5.29
N PRO A 733 -20.06 0.28 4.34
CA PRO A 733 -20.02 -1.08 3.81
C PRO A 733 -19.56 -2.07 4.87
N TRP A 734 -19.97 -3.32 4.72
CA TRP A 734 -19.39 -4.46 5.43
C TRP A 734 -18.23 -5.03 4.60
N ALA A 735 -17.09 -5.24 5.24
CA ALA A 735 -15.91 -5.89 4.66
C ALA A 735 -15.89 -7.36 5.09
N GLN A 736 -16.25 -8.25 4.17
CA GLN A 736 -16.25 -9.69 4.40
C GLN A 736 -14.92 -10.33 4.03
N SER A 737 -14.29 -11.00 5.00
CA SER A 737 -13.11 -11.84 4.76
C SER A 737 -13.37 -12.90 3.69
N THR A 738 -12.44 -13.07 2.74
CA THR A 738 -12.45 -14.16 1.74
C THR A 738 -12.05 -15.54 2.31
N GLY A 739 -11.96 -15.65 3.64
CA GLY A 739 -11.59 -16.88 4.36
C GLY A 739 -10.10 -16.94 4.70
N ASN A 740 -9.50 -18.13 4.58
CA ASN A 740 -8.10 -18.37 4.95
C ASN A 740 -7.13 -17.53 4.10
N GLN A 741 -6.32 -16.70 4.77
CA GLN A 741 -5.46 -15.69 4.17
C GLN A 741 -4.04 -16.15 3.81
N MET A 742 -3.71 -17.44 3.99
CA MET A 742 -2.37 -18.00 3.69
C MET A 742 -1.81 -17.52 2.34
N SER A 743 -0.55 -17.11 2.31
CA SER A 743 0.08 -16.41 1.18
C SER A 743 0.17 -17.22 -0.12
N SER A 744 0.04 -18.55 -0.03
CA SER A 744 -0.03 -19.46 -1.19
C SER A 744 -1.44 -19.66 -1.74
N ARG A 745 -2.50 -19.31 -0.99
CA ARG A 745 -3.90 -19.64 -1.30
C ARG A 745 -4.54 -18.60 -2.22
N LEU A 746 -4.21 -18.63 -3.51
CA LEU A 746 -4.72 -17.69 -4.53
C LEU A 746 -6.27 -17.61 -4.59
N MET A 747 -6.99 -18.70 -4.25
CA MET A 747 -8.46 -18.71 -4.15
C MET A 747 -9.06 -17.61 -3.26
N SER A 748 -8.31 -17.07 -2.31
CA SER A 748 -8.70 -15.92 -1.46
C SER A 748 -8.76 -14.58 -2.21
N MET A 749 -8.25 -14.49 -3.43
CA MET A 749 -8.40 -13.30 -4.30
C MET A 749 -9.67 -13.34 -5.14
N ARG A 750 -10.37 -14.49 -5.21
CA ARG A 750 -11.58 -14.63 -6.03
C ARG A 750 -12.67 -13.70 -5.50
N SER A 751 -13.14 -12.79 -6.36
CA SER A 751 -14.16 -11.77 -6.05
C SER A 751 -13.74 -10.73 -5.00
N ALA A 752 -12.46 -10.64 -4.63
CA ALA A 752 -11.97 -9.60 -3.74
C ALA A 752 -11.96 -8.25 -4.46
N ASN A 753 -12.68 -7.25 -3.92
CA ASN A 753 -12.69 -5.87 -4.41
C ASN A 753 -12.00 -4.89 -3.43
N GLY A 754 -11.59 -5.36 -2.25
CA GLY A 754 -10.84 -4.60 -1.26
C GLY A 754 -9.71 -5.38 -0.58
N LEU A 755 -8.75 -4.63 -0.03
CA LEU A 755 -7.76 -5.09 0.94
C LEU A 755 -7.99 -4.36 2.26
N LEU A 756 -8.45 -5.08 3.27
CA LEU A 756 -8.43 -4.64 4.67
C LEU A 756 -6.99 -4.30 5.07
N MET A 757 -6.82 -3.12 5.66
CA MET A 757 -5.54 -2.60 6.16
C MET A 757 -5.51 -2.76 7.68
N LEU A 758 -5.24 -3.98 8.14
CA LEU A 758 -5.24 -4.30 9.57
C LEU A 758 -3.99 -3.73 10.25
N PRO A 759 -4.12 -3.04 11.40
CA PRO A 759 -2.98 -2.51 12.13
C PRO A 759 -2.08 -3.63 12.67
N PRO A 760 -0.78 -3.37 12.92
CA PRO A 760 0.04 -4.30 13.69
C PRO A 760 -0.54 -4.47 15.10
N LYS A 761 -0.47 -5.69 15.64
CA LYS A 761 -0.89 -5.96 17.03
C LYS A 761 -0.07 -5.12 18.01
N THR A 762 -0.70 -4.68 19.07
CA THR A 762 -0.06 -4.08 20.25
C THR A 762 -0.40 -4.90 21.49
N GLU A 763 0.15 -4.55 22.65
CA GLU A 763 -0.24 -5.18 23.93
C GLU A 763 -1.71 -4.92 24.29
N GLN A 764 -2.28 -3.82 23.79
CA GLN A 764 -3.66 -3.40 24.05
C GLN A 764 -4.63 -3.93 22.97
N TYR A 765 -4.19 -3.97 21.71
CA TYR A 765 -5.00 -4.40 20.56
C TYR A 765 -4.39 -5.66 19.94
N VAL A 766 -4.94 -6.82 20.32
CA VAL A 766 -4.49 -8.15 19.88
C VAL A 766 -5.44 -8.75 18.82
N GLU A 767 -6.70 -8.34 18.84
CA GLU A 767 -7.73 -8.68 17.86
C GLU A 767 -8.65 -7.49 17.61
N LEU A 768 -9.38 -7.53 16.50
CA LEU A 768 -10.45 -6.60 16.16
C LEU A 768 -11.77 -7.37 16.06
N HIS A 769 -12.86 -6.75 16.48
CA HIS A 769 -14.17 -7.39 16.60
C HIS A 769 -15.09 -7.08 15.42
N LYS A 770 -16.06 -7.97 15.19
CA LYS A 770 -17.14 -7.77 14.22
C LYS A 770 -17.86 -6.44 14.47
N GLY A 771 -18.05 -5.68 13.41
CA GLY A 771 -18.71 -4.36 13.44
C GLY A 771 -17.77 -3.18 13.70
N GLU A 772 -16.53 -3.42 14.13
CA GLU A 772 -15.52 -2.37 14.25
C GLU A 772 -15.16 -1.78 12.88
N VAL A 773 -14.79 -0.50 12.90
CA VAL A 773 -14.53 0.28 11.69
C VAL A 773 -13.03 0.24 11.37
N VAL A 774 -12.71 -0.27 10.19
CA VAL A 774 -11.36 -0.49 9.68
C VAL A 774 -11.16 0.17 8.32
N ASP A 775 -9.90 0.42 7.96
CA ASP A 775 -9.54 0.92 6.64
C ASP A 775 -9.51 -0.21 5.61
N VAL A 776 -10.05 0.06 4.42
CA VAL A 776 -10.04 -0.84 3.28
C VAL A 776 -9.56 -0.09 2.05
N MET A 777 -8.43 -0.53 1.49
CA MET A 777 -7.97 -0.09 0.18
C MET A 777 -8.83 -0.74 -0.91
N VAL A 778 -9.41 0.06 -1.79
CA VAL A 778 -10.17 -0.43 -2.95
C VAL A 778 -9.19 -0.92 -4.04
N ILE A 779 -9.38 -2.17 -4.49
CA ILE A 779 -8.53 -2.82 -5.52
C ILE A 779 -9.29 -3.27 -6.76
N GLY A 780 -10.64 -3.30 -6.71
CA GLY A 780 -11.48 -3.63 -7.85
C GLY A 780 -12.66 -2.67 -7.98
N ARG A 781 -13.41 -2.79 -9.08
CA ARG A 781 -14.67 -2.05 -9.24
C ARG A 781 -15.68 -2.53 -8.19
N LEU A 782 -16.25 -1.58 -7.46
CA LEU A 782 -17.27 -1.81 -6.41
C LEU A 782 -18.67 -1.97 -7.01
#